data_AF-A0A8H6ZH94-F1
#
_entry.id   AF-A0A8H6ZH94-F1
#
_cell.length_a   1.000
_cell.length_b   1.000
_cell.length_c   1.000
_cell.angle_alpha   90.00
_cell.angle_beta   90.00
_cell.angle_gamma   90.00
#
_symmetry.space_group_name_H-M   'P 1'
#
loop_
_entity.id
_entity.type
_entity.pdbx_description
1 polymer ?
#
loop_
_entity_poly.entity_id
_entity_poly.type
_entity_poly.pdbx_seq_one_letter_code
_entity_poly.pdbx_strand_id
1 'polypeptide(L)'
;MSVVLPAYSPAPSYAALPRSGDAVIEYTPRIGQPEEDLCNLVKRWRDVTIIFKNQDKSATTPTYGRSSSVCGELGLENSACIATVTLKLEGRINLSSSDCGSIVQKIMEEKRVLFDHAKSGRCPSVVGFALPFPTTYKDDGKVYKIPPSYDTVCLGSPLIVVKCSYKLTITITKHKSGRLSFLKSTGNTYSLNVDFRPRTRPARPIIQDAFFSTLKAAPSECAHINPISCHFMIPSVQTFCISEAIPFHIQLCGPQESLQHFYGSAPEPALPGKRQRRREYSAIIRVFLARQIYLQINGRQSWRTINIGEGKLRPIPPLESPPNNDKEVTEVAVDWEGEVNCKSDVTCGSFSINRLVVKVGKLLVHKRFHRPRAPLTRTQSAPQLISTNTTQPFHNYTTPSMANANLLPRADSFNARVRGTSHIDFRTATTGVAAKTMRNEIGHLVATVADPQTKKAFDTEMQAFFYLFTRYLSERAKSQELDWDRIKSPAEEQIVPYANLPKPADPKNLNKLAVLKVNGGLGTSMGMTGAKSALEVKDDMTFLDLTVRQIEHLNTTSRVDVPLILMTSFNTHEDTLRIIKKYANQQLRITTFNQSRYPRIYKESLLPCPKRADDDKKNWYPPGHGDLYNALLHSGVLDQLLAEGKEYLFVSNSDNLGAVVDESILQHMIDTNAEFLMEVTDKTKADIKGGTLIDYEGSIRLLEIAQVPSEHVEDFKSVRKFKIFNTNNLWINLKALKRIMETDGMELEIIINPKVTDDGQAVVQLETAAGAAIKHFKNAHGINVPRKRFLPVKSCSDLLLIKSDIYSLEHGQLVINEQRMFETTPVIKLGDHFKKIQQFQKRFKKIPKIIELDHLTVTGDVYFGRNVTLRGTVIVVANEGQRIDIPDGCILENRLLSGNLNMTEL
;
A
#
# COMPACT_ATOMS: atom_id res chain seq x y z
N MET A 1 -40.19 -31.06 9.32
CA MET A 1 -40.26 -30.99 7.85
C MET A 1 -39.12 -30.13 7.35
N SER A 2 -38.08 -30.75 6.80
CA SER A 2 -36.92 -30.08 6.21
C SER A 2 -37.31 -29.52 4.84
N VAL A 3 -37.27 -28.20 4.70
CA VAL A 3 -37.52 -27.51 3.42
C VAL A 3 -36.30 -27.71 2.53
N VAL A 4 -36.47 -28.50 1.47
CA VAL A 4 -35.49 -28.68 0.40
C VAL A 4 -35.54 -27.44 -0.49
N LEU A 5 -34.45 -26.67 -0.53
CA LEU A 5 -34.30 -25.57 -1.50
C LEU A 5 -34.20 -26.16 -2.92
N PRO A 6 -34.88 -25.56 -3.92
CA PRO A 6 -34.85 -26.07 -5.29
C PRO A 6 -33.45 -25.94 -5.88
N ALA A 7 -33.08 -26.91 -6.71
CA ALA A 7 -31.83 -26.88 -7.47
C ALA A 7 -31.76 -25.60 -8.30
N TYR A 8 -30.73 -24.79 -8.08
CA TYR A 8 -30.45 -23.60 -8.88
C TYR A 8 -30.49 -23.95 -10.37
N SER A 9 -31.40 -23.32 -11.11
CA SER A 9 -31.37 -23.37 -12.57
C SER A 9 -30.02 -22.82 -13.04
N PRO A 10 -29.37 -23.43 -14.05
CA PRO A 10 -28.13 -22.89 -14.59
C PRO A 10 -28.39 -21.45 -15.06
N ALA A 11 -27.45 -20.54 -14.75
CA ALA A 11 -27.55 -19.15 -15.18
C ALA A 11 -27.88 -19.09 -16.68
N PRO A 12 -28.85 -18.26 -17.11
CA PRO A 12 -29.20 -18.17 -18.51
C PRO A 12 -27.97 -17.79 -19.35
N SER A 13 -27.90 -18.32 -20.57
CA SER A 13 -26.90 -17.90 -21.56
C SER A 13 -27.14 -16.43 -21.90
N TYR A 14 -26.39 -15.53 -21.27
CA TYR A 14 -26.40 -14.11 -21.57
C TYR A 14 -25.87 -13.92 -22.99
N ALA A 15 -26.76 -13.57 -23.91
CA ALA A 15 -26.37 -13.09 -25.22
C ALA A 15 -25.78 -11.68 -25.06
N ALA A 16 -24.84 -11.30 -25.92
CA ALA A 16 -24.26 -9.96 -25.91
C ALA A 16 -25.25 -8.87 -26.37
N LEU A 17 -26.44 -9.29 -26.83
CA LEU A 17 -27.54 -8.46 -27.29
C LEU A 17 -28.82 -8.86 -26.54
N PRO A 18 -29.70 -7.89 -26.21
CA PRO A 18 -31.02 -8.16 -25.63
C PRO A 18 -31.85 -9.06 -26.55
N ARG A 19 -32.63 -9.99 -25.98
CA ARG A 19 -33.60 -10.80 -26.72
C ARG A 19 -34.90 -10.02 -26.91
N SER A 20 -35.80 -10.53 -27.74
CA SER A 20 -37.15 -9.97 -27.88
C SER A 20 -37.84 -9.92 -26.52
N GLY A 21 -38.17 -8.71 -26.05
CA GLY A 21 -38.77 -8.46 -24.73
C GLY A 21 -37.80 -7.89 -23.67
N ASP A 22 -36.48 -7.90 -23.92
CA ASP A 22 -35.49 -7.30 -23.03
C ASP A 22 -35.35 -5.80 -23.30
N ALA A 23 -35.21 -4.99 -22.25
CA ALA A 23 -34.96 -3.55 -22.35
C ALA A 23 -33.53 -3.19 -21.92
N VAL A 24 -32.86 -2.33 -22.69
CA VAL A 24 -31.52 -1.83 -22.36
C VAL A 24 -31.66 -0.63 -21.43
N ILE A 25 -31.13 -0.74 -20.21
CA ILE A 25 -31.19 0.31 -19.18
C ILE A 25 -30.01 1.30 -19.34
N GLU A 26 -28.85 0.81 -19.80
CA GLU A 26 -27.65 1.61 -20.01
C GLU A 26 -26.81 1.00 -21.14
N TYR A 27 -26.38 1.81 -22.12
CA TYR A 27 -25.61 1.38 -23.28
C TYR A 27 -24.24 2.08 -23.32
N THR A 28 -23.16 1.31 -23.25
CA THR A 28 -21.81 1.82 -23.49
C THR A 28 -21.43 1.56 -24.96
N PRO A 29 -21.26 2.60 -25.80
CA PRO A 29 -20.88 2.42 -27.20
C PRO A 29 -19.55 1.68 -27.33
N ARG A 30 -19.46 0.72 -28.25
CA ARG A 30 -18.19 0.13 -28.69
C ARG A 30 -17.78 0.80 -29.99
N ILE A 31 -16.66 1.52 -30.00
CA ILE A 31 -16.04 1.91 -31.27
C ILE A 31 -15.38 0.65 -31.85
N GLY A 32 -15.90 0.16 -32.97
CA GLY A 32 -15.25 -0.87 -33.78
C GLY A 32 -15.63 -2.33 -33.50
N GLN A 33 -16.90 -2.66 -33.31
CA GLN A 33 -17.38 -4.00 -33.67
C GLN A 33 -18.39 -3.92 -34.81
N PRO A 34 -18.19 -4.67 -35.92
CA PRO A 34 -19.28 -5.04 -36.79
C PRO A 34 -20.28 -5.84 -35.96
N GLU A 35 -21.53 -5.39 -35.94
CA GLU A 35 -22.67 -6.21 -35.59
C GLU A 35 -22.68 -7.45 -36.53
N GLU A 36 -23.07 -8.63 -36.03
CA GLU A 36 -23.55 -9.81 -36.81
C GLU A 36 -22.67 -11.07 -37.10
N ASP A 37 -21.35 -11.13 -36.89
CA ASP A 37 -20.52 -12.24 -37.46
C ASP A 37 -20.15 -13.45 -36.55
N LEU A 38 -21.08 -14.02 -35.74
CA LEU A 38 -20.85 -15.33 -35.10
C LEU A 38 -21.35 -16.49 -35.98
N CYS A 39 -20.50 -17.47 -36.28
CA CYS A 39 -20.81 -18.61 -37.14
C CYS A 39 -20.49 -19.97 -36.48
N ASN A 40 -20.80 -21.06 -37.20
CA ASN A 40 -20.37 -22.39 -36.83
C ASN A 40 -18.97 -22.68 -37.37
N LEU A 41 -18.09 -23.25 -36.55
CA LEU A 41 -16.79 -23.77 -36.99
C LEU A 41 -16.88 -25.28 -37.20
N VAL A 42 -16.65 -25.74 -38.42
CA VAL A 42 -16.71 -27.15 -38.79
C VAL A 42 -15.30 -27.73 -38.94
N LYS A 43 -15.04 -28.89 -38.31
CA LYS A 43 -13.84 -29.70 -38.55
C LYS A 43 -14.26 -31.10 -38.99
N ARG A 44 -13.68 -31.59 -40.08
CA ARG A 44 -14.01 -32.88 -40.68
C ARG A 44 -12.80 -33.80 -40.71
N TRP A 45 -13.00 -35.03 -40.24
CA TRP A 45 -12.15 -36.18 -40.48
C TRP A 45 -12.90 -37.18 -41.36
N ARG A 46 -12.21 -38.27 -41.75
CA ARG A 46 -12.75 -39.28 -42.66
C ARG A 46 -14.11 -39.84 -42.24
N ASP A 47 -14.28 -40.18 -40.95
CA ASP A 47 -15.49 -40.84 -40.43
C ASP A 47 -16.27 -39.97 -39.42
N VAL A 48 -15.82 -38.72 -39.17
CA VAL A 48 -16.32 -37.86 -38.08
C VAL A 48 -16.33 -36.40 -38.51
N THR A 49 -17.43 -35.71 -38.27
CA THR A 49 -17.53 -34.25 -38.42
C THR A 49 -17.90 -33.63 -37.08
N ILE A 50 -17.19 -32.59 -36.64
CA ILE A 50 -17.54 -31.84 -35.43
C ILE A 50 -17.87 -30.40 -35.80
N ILE A 51 -18.95 -29.89 -35.22
CA ILE A 51 -19.46 -28.53 -35.43
C ILE A 51 -19.43 -27.82 -34.08
N PHE A 52 -18.66 -26.75 -33.96
CA PHE A 52 -18.66 -25.86 -32.80
C PHE A 52 -19.54 -24.65 -33.06
N LYS A 53 -20.39 -24.30 -32.09
CA LYS A 53 -21.33 -23.18 -32.21
C LYS A 53 -20.71 -21.88 -31.67
N ASN A 54 -21.25 -20.73 -32.09
CA ASN A 54 -20.91 -19.39 -31.58
C ASN A 54 -19.41 -19.02 -31.69
N GLN A 55 -18.81 -19.30 -32.86
CA GLN A 55 -17.41 -19.00 -33.15
C GLN A 55 -17.27 -17.73 -33.98
N ASP A 56 -16.14 -17.04 -33.87
CA ASP A 56 -15.81 -15.92 -34.75
C ASP A 56 -15.64 -16.41 -36.19
N LYS A 57 -16.14 -15.68 -37.18
CA LYS A 57 -16.06 -16.03 -38.60
C LYS A 57 -14.64 -16.25 -39.11
N SER A 58 -13.67 -15.60 -38.50
CA SER A 58 -12.23 -15.74 -38.81
C SER A 58 -11.54 -16.86 -38.02
N ALA A 59 -12.22 -17.52 -37.07
CA ALA A 59 -11.60 -18.48 -36.16
C ALA A 59 -11.22 -19.78 -36.88
N THR A 60 -9.93 -20.11 -36.87
CA THR A 60 -9.43 -21.42 -37.35
C THR A 60 -9.41 -22.49 -36.25
N THR A 61 -9.47 -22.06 -34.99
CA THR A 61 -9.46 -22.88 -33.77
C THR A 61 -10.64 -22.47 -32.90
N PRO A 62 -11.43 -23.42 -32.35
CA PRO A 62 -12.58 -23.07 -31.53
C PRO A 62 -12.14 -22.37 -30.25
N THR A 63 -12.75 -21.23 -29.94
CA THR A 63 -12.33 -20.30 -28.89
C THR A 63 -13.44 -20.08 -27.87
N TYR A 64 -13.10 -20.13 -26.58
CA TYR A 64 -14.05 -20.11 -25.48
C TYR A 64 -13.57 -19.21 -24.34
N GLY A 65 -14.53 -18.57 -23.66
CA GLY A 65 -14.27 -17.63 -22.56
C GLY A 65 -14.42 -18.24 -21.16
N ARG A 66 -14.27 -17.40 -20.13
CA ARG A 66 -14.46 -17.79 -18.73
C ARG A 66 -15.90 -18.29 -18.51
N SER A 67 -16.04 -19.42 -17.81
CA SER A 67 -17.32 -20.05 -17.48
C SER A 67 -18.17 -20.44 -18.71
N SER A 68 -17.54 -20.56 -19.89
CA SER A 68 -18.21 -21.07 -21.08
C SER A 68 -18.04 -22.59 -21.21
N SER A 69 -18.91 -23.21 -22.00
CA SER A 69 -18.86 -24.64 -22.30
C SER A 69 -18.44 -24.86 -23.75
N VAL A 70 -17.49 -25.77 -23.97
CA VAL A 70 -17.19 -26.31 -25.30
C VAL A 70 -18.40 -27.10 -25.74
N CYS A 71 -19.17 -26.55 -26.67
CA CYS A 71 -20.44 -27.14 -27.08
C CYS A 71 -20.61 -27.15 -28.59
N GLY A 72 -21.35 -28.14 -29.06
CA GLY A 72 -21.44 -28.44 -30.47
C GLY A 72 -22.15 -29.75 -30.76
N GLU A 73 -21.99 -30.19 -32.00
CA GLU A 73 -22.55 -31.42 -32.51
C GLU A 73 -21.46 -32.28 -33.15
N LEU A 74 -21.56 -33.58 -32.95
CA LEU A 74 -20.65 -34.58 -33.50
C LEU A 74 -21.43 -35.46 -34.48
N GLY A 75 -21.19 -35.28 -35.78
CA GLY A 75 -21.64 -36.16 -36.84
C GLY A 75 -20.74 -37.39 -36.97
N LEU A 76 -21.34 -38.57 -37.00
CA LEU A 76 -20.68 -39.87 -37.01
C LEU A 76 -21.08 -40.64 -38.28
N GLU A 77 -20.10 -40.94 -39.13
CA GLU A 77 -20.32 -41.80 -40.29
C GLU A 77 -20.31 -43.28 -39.83
N ASN A 78 -21.25 -44.09 -40.31
CA ASN A 78 -21.41 -45.52 -39.95
C ASN A 78 -21.64 -45.77 -38.44
N SER A 79 -22.62 -45.10 -37.85
CA SER A 79 -22.92 -45.17 -36.40
C SER A 79 -23.37 -46.55 -35.90
N ALA A 80 -23.81 -47.46 -36.79
CA ALA A 80 -24.30 -48.79 -36.45
C ALA A 80 -23.26 -49.69 -35.75
N CYS A 81 -21.97 -49.53 -36.08
CA CYS A 81 -20.89 -50.36 -35.52
C CYS A 81 -20.17 -49.71 -34.33
N ILE A 82 -20.64 -48.55 -33.83
CA ILE A 82 -20.00 -47.81 -32.75
C ILE A 82 -20.43 -48.38 -31.39
N ALA A 83 -19.46 -48.77 -30.57
CA ALA A 83 -19.66 -49.23 -29.21
C ALA A 83 -19.69 -48.08 -28.20
N THR A 84 -18.71 -47.18 -28.27
CA THR A 84 -18.63 -46.04 -27.34
C THR A 84 -18.11 -44.79 -28.05
N VAL A 85 -18.66 -43.64 -27.66
CA VAL A 85 -18.16 -42.32 -28.06
C VAL A 85 -17.82 -41.56 -26.80
N THR A 86 -16.56 -41.17 -26.66
CA THR A 86 -16.07 -40.44 -25.51
C THR A 86 -15.42 -39.15 -25.96
N LEU A 87 -15.81 -38.04 -25.34
CA LEU A 87 -15.08 -36.79 -25.40
C LEU A 87 -14.20 -36.62 -24.18
N LYS A 88 -13.01 -36.09 -24.38
CA LYS A 88 -12.07 -35.69 -23.33
C LYS A 88 -11.49 -34.32 -23.66
N LEU A 89 -11.75 -33.35 -22.81
CA LEU A 89 -11.05 -32.06 -22.82
C LEU A 89 -9.88 -32.15 -21.84
N GLU A 90 -8.66 -31.89 -22.31
CA GLU A 90 -7.45 -31.97 -21.49
C GLU A 90 -6.64 -30.68 -21.61
N GLY A 91 -6.20 -30.13 -20.49
CA GLY A 91 -5.34 -28.95 -20.42
C GLY A 91 -3.95 -29.30 -19.91
N ARG A 92 -2.91 -28.82 -20.60
CA ARG A 92 -1.50 -29.00 -20.22
C ARG A 92 -0.75 -27.69 -20.21
N ILE A 93 0.24 -27.62 -19.33
CA ILE A 93 1.22 -26.56 -19.26
C ILE A 93 2.60 -27.18 -19.47
N ASN A 94 3.33 -26.70 -20.47
CA ASN A 94 4.73 -27.03 -20.70
C ASN A 94 5.55 -25.78 -20.43
N LEU A 95 6.44 -25.82 -19.44
CA LEU A 95 7.36 -24.74 -19.11
C LEU A 95 8.78 -25.28 -19.28
N SER A 96 9.64 -24.56 -19.99
CA SER A 96 11.06 -24.86 -20.02
C SER A 96 11.92 -23.60 -19.99
N SER A 97 13.05 -23.72 -19.31
CA SER A 97 14.10 -22.72 -19.22
C SER A 97 15.45 -23.41 -19.35
N SER A 98 16.40 -22.84 -20.09
CA SER A 98 17.78 -23.37 -20.15
C SER A 98 18.44 -23.45 -18.75
N ASP A 99 18.02 -22.60 -17.81
CA ASP A 99 18.67 -22.45 -16.51
C ASP A 99 17.95 -23.21 -15.39
N CYS A 100 16.66 -23.52 -15.59
CA CYS A 100 15.79 -24.12 -14.57
C CYS A 100 15.23 -25.50 -14.96
N GLY A 101 15.52 -25.99 -16.16
CA GLY A 101 15.01 -27.26 -16.67
C GLY A 101 13.61 -27.13 -17.29
N SER A 102 12.91 -28.27 -17.42
CA SER A 102 11.57 -28.32 -18.02
C SER A 102 10.58 -29.08 -17.15
N ILE A 103 9.31 -28.68 -17.21
CA ILE A 103 8.19 -29.35 -16.54
C ILE A 103 6.98 -29.38 -17.47
N VAL A 104 6.30 -30.52 -17.50
CA VAL A 104 5.02 -30.72 -18.18
C VAL A 104 4.00 -31.12 -17.14
N GLN A 105 2.95 -30.32 -16.99
CA GLN A 105 1.90 -30.54 -16.00
C GLN A 105 0.54 -30.62 -16.69
N LYS A 106 -0.22 -31.68 -16.37
CA LYS A 106 -1.64 -31.77 -16.71
C LYS A 106 -2.43 -31.01 -15.64
N ILE A 107 -3.14 -29.96 -16.04
CA ILE A 107 -3.87 -29.08 -15.11
C ILE A 107 -5.36 -29.38 -15.04
N MET A 108 -5.92 -29.99 -16.09
CA MET A 108 -7.33 -30.35 -16.10
C MET A 108 -7.59 -31.52 -17.04
N GLU A 109 -8.59 -32.32 -16.71
CA GLU A 109 -9.09 -33.40 -17.53
C GLU A 109 -10.59 -33.55 -17.27
N GLU A 110 -11.40 -33.24 -18.28
CA GLU A 110 -12.85 -33.43 -18.24
C GLU A 110 -13.23 -34.47 -19.28
N LYS A 111 -13.80 -35.59 -18.83
CA LYS A 111 -14.17 -36.72 -19.69
C LYS A 111 -15.67 -36.93 -19.63
N ARG A 112 -16.30 -37.01 -20.80
CA ARG A 112 -17.73 -37.30 -20.92
C ARG A 112 -17.96 -38.40 -21.96
N VAL A 113 -18.64 -39.45 -21.53
CA VAL A 113 -19.16 -40.47 -22.44
C VAL A 113 -20.42 -39.91 -23.08
N LEU A 114 -20.37 -39.66 -24.40
CA LEU A 114 -21.52 -39.17 -25.16
C LEU A 114 -22.47 -40.30 -25.56
N PHE A 115 -21.92 -41.50 -25.74
CA PHE A 115 -22.69 -42.67 -26.12
C PHE A 115 -22.01 -43.94 -25.62
N ASP A 116 -22.81 -44.88 -25.15
CA ASP A 116 -22.42 -46.21 -24.71
C ASP A 116 -23.50 -47.22 -25.15
N HIS A 117 -23.13 -48.13 -26.07
CA HIS A 117 -24.05 -49.11 -26.66
C HIS A 117 -24.73 -49.97 -25.60
N ALA A 118 -24.02 -50.33 -24.52
CA ALA A 118 -24.56 -51.15 -23.44
C ALA A 118 -25.70 -50.43 -22.68
N LYS A 119 -25.77 -49.10 -22.75
CA LYS A 119 -26.76 -48.28 -22.04
C LYS A 119 -27.85 -47.71 -22.92
N SER A 120 -27.56 -47.46 -24.20
CA SER A 120 -28.41 -46.63 -25.07
C SER A 120 -28.78 -47.30 -26.40
N GLY A 121 -28.39 -48.55 -26.64
CA GLY A 121 -28.74 -49.27 -27.86
C GLY A 121 -27.99 -48.75 -29.09
N ARG A 122 -28.66 -48.30 -30.15
CA ARG A 122 -27.99 -47.83 -31.39
C ARG A 122 -27.46 -46.40 -31.26
N CYS A 123 -26.25 -46.16 -31.79
CA CYS A 123 -25.63 -44.84 -31.79
C CYS A 123 -26.33 -43.89 -32.80
N PRO A 124 -26.78 -42.70 -32.38
CA PRO A 124 -27.27 -41.68 -33.31
C PRO A 124 -26.20 -41.25 -34.32
N SER A 125 -26.62 -40.84 -35.52
CA SER A 125 -25.71 -40.29 -36.54
C SER A 125 -25.19 -38.90 -36.18
N VAL A 126 -25.88 -38.17 -35.29
CA VAL A 126 -25.44 -36.88 -34.74
C VAL A 126 -25.63 -36.90 -33.22
N VAL A 127 -24.58 -36.52 -32.49
CA VAL A 127 -24.60 -36.48 -31.02
C VAL A 127 -24.20 -35.09 -30.54
N GLY A 128 -25.10 -34.42 -29.82
CA GLY A 128 -24.82 -33.12 -29.19
C GLY A 128 -23.90 -33.27 -27.99
N PHE A 129 -23.03 -32.29 -27.76
CA PHE A 129 -22.17 -32.27 -26.58
C PHE A 129 -22.03 -30.88 -25.97
N ALA A 130 -21.78 -30.87 -24.66
CA ALA A 130 -21.37 -29.71 -23.90
C ALA A 130 -20.40 -30.15 -22.80
N LEU A 131 -19.22 -29.57 -22.79
CA LEU A 131 -18.18 -29.78 -21.78
C LEU A 131 -17.85 -28.43 -21.14
N PRO A 132 -18.09 -28.24 -19.84
CA PRO A 132 -17.71 -27.01 -19.17
C PRO A 132 -16.19 -26.86 -19.15
N PHE A 133 -15.68 -25.65 -19.39
CA PHE A 133 -14.31 -25.34 -19.00
C PHE A 133 -14.26 -25.19 -17.47
N PRO A 134 -13.40 -25.96 -16.77
CA PRO A 134 -13.22 -25.74 -15.34
C PRO A 134 -12.68 -24.33 -15.08
N THR A 135 -13.09 -23.71 -13.98
CA THR A 135 -12.64 -22.35 -13.64
C THR A 135 -11.29 -22.35 -12.95
N THR A 136 -10.94 -23.46 -12.30
CA THR A 136 -9.78 -23.58 -11.42
C THR A 136 -9.17 -24.98 -11.47
N TYR A 137 -7.90 -25.09 -11.10
CA TYR A 137 -7.21 -26.37 -10.86
C TYR A 137 -6.43 -26.31 -9.54
N LYS A 138 -6.10 -27.47 -8.98
CA LYS A 138 -5.27 -27.58 -7.77
C LYS A 138 -3.82 -27.91 -8.14
N ASP A 139 -2.89 -27.23 -7.51
CA ASP A 139 -1.45 -27.44 -7.65
C ASP A 139 -0.76 -27.14 -6.31
N ASP A 140 0.11 -28.03 -5.83
CA ASP A 140 0.77 -27.92 -4.51
C ASP A 140 -0.17 -27.51 -3.35
N GLY A 141 -1.37 -28.10 -3.30
CA GLY A 141 -2.37 -27.85 -2.25
C GLY A 141 -3.15 -26.53 -2.38
N LYS A 142 -2.80 -25.66 -3.34
CA LYS A 142 -3.45 -24.37 -3.59
C LYS A 142 -4.35 -24.42 -4.84
N VAL A 143 -5.39 -23.58 -4.86
CA VAL A 143 -6.34 -23.49 -5.97
C VAL A 143 -5.96 -22.30 -6.87
N TYR A 144 -5.68 -22.57 -8.14
CA TYR A 144 -5.35 -21.56 -9.15
C TYR A 144 -6.43 -21.47 -10.22
N LYS A 145 -6.56 -20.32 -10.87
CA LYS A 145 -7.38 -20.19 -12.08
C LYS A 145 -6.71 -20.93 -13.24
N ILE A 146 -7.53 -21.52 -14.12
CA ILE A 146 -7.02 -22.09 -15.37
C ILE A 146 -6.40 -20.97 -16.22
N PRO A 147 -5.14 -21.10 -16.71
CA PRO A 147 -4.48 -20.07 -17.50
C PRO A 147 -5.09 -19.97 -18.91
N PRO A 148 -5.05 -18.79 -19.56
CA PRO A 148 -5.41 -18.68 -20.98
C PRO A 148 -4.56 -19.61 -21.86
N SER A 149 -5.07 -19.97 -23.04
CA SER A 149 -4.21 -20.55 -24.09
C SER A 149 -3.09 -19.57 -24.40
N TYR A 150 -1.84 -20.03 -24.26
CA TYR A 150 -0.67 -19.19 -24.36
C TYR A 150 0.50 -19.98 -24.90
N ASP A 151 1.17 -19.47 -25.94
CA ASP A 151 2.33 -20.11 -26.55
C ASP A 151 3.37 -19.04 -26.86
N THR A 152 4.56 -19.16 -26.26
CA THR A 152 5.64 -18.19 -26.45
C THR A 152 7.01 -18.88 -26.35
N VAL A 153 7.93 -18.42 -27.20
CA VAL A 153 9.34 -18.79 -27.18
C VAL A 153 10.17 -17.51 -27.08
N CYS A 154 10.89 -17.34 -25.98
CA CYS A 154 11.78 -16.21 -25.75
C CYS A 154 13.22 -16.65 -26.01
N LEU A 155 13.72 -16.37 -27.21
CA LEU A 155 15.07 -16.69 -27.65
C LEU A 155 16.13 -15.89 -26.85
N GLY A 156 17.25 -16.53 -26.50
CA GLY A 156 18.40 -15.96 -25.77
C GLY A 156 18.91 -16.89 -24.66
N SER A 157 19.85 -16.44 -23.81
CA SER A 157 20.22 -17.10 -22.53
C SER A 157 19.73 -16.29 -21.30
N PRO A 158 18.78 -16.78 -20.47
CA PRO A 158 18.08 -18.05 -20.62
C PRO A 158 17.10 -18.11 -21.79
N LEU A 159 16.99 -19.28 -22.42
CA LEU A 159 15.93 -19.61 -23.38
C LEU A 159 14.70 -19.96 -22.57
N ILE A 160 13.56 -19.30 -22.80
CA ILE A 160 12.30 -19.60 -22.11
C ILE A 160 11.24 -20.06 -23.12
N VAL A 161 10.62 -21.21 -22.87
CA VAL A 161 9.47 -21.71 -23.62
C VAL A 161 8.30 -21.91 -22.68
N VAL A 162 7.14 -21.36 -23.03
CA VAL A 162 5.91 -21.48 -22.25
C VAL A 162 4.78 -21.85 -23.19
N LYS A 163 4.10 -22.96 -22.91
CA LYS A 163 2.95 -23.44 -23.67
C LYS A 163 1.83 -23.93 -22.75
N CYS A 164 0.77 -23.15 -22.64
CA CYS A 164 -0.52 -23.52 -22.05
C CYS A 164 -1.47 -23.89 -23.21
N SER A 165 -1.85 -25.16 -23.31
CA SER A 165 -2.67 -25.67 -24.41
C SER A 165 -3.80 -26.57 -23.94
N TYR A 166 -4.96 -26.44 -24.57
CA TYR A 166 -6.12 -27.30 -24.34
C TYR A 166 -6.40 -28.11 -25.59
N LYS A 167 -6.71 -29.39 -25.39
CA LYS A 167 -6.96 -30.35 -26.47
C LYS A 167 -8.28 -31.05 -26.22
N LEU A 168 -9.14 -31.05 -27.22
CA LEU A 168 -10.35 -31.87 -27.25
C LEU A 168 -10.04 -33.14 -28.02
N THR A 169 -10.24 -34.27 -27.37
CA THR A 169 -10.02 -35.61 -27.90
C THR A 169 -11.34 -36.35 -27.99
N ILE A 170 -11.66 -36.87 -29.17
CA ILE A 170 -12.80 -37.72 -29.44
C ILE A 170 -12.27 -39.15 -29.61
N THR A 171 -12.71 -40.07 -28.77
CA THR A 171 -12.39 -41.50 -28.90
C THR A 171 -13.65 -42.26 -29.27
N ILE A 172 -13.60 -42.94 -30.42
CA ILE A 172 -14.68 -43.79 -30.92
C ILE A 172 -14.19 -45.22 -30.93
N THR A 173 -14.86 -46.08 -30.19
CA THR A 173 -14.60 -47.52 -30.18
C THR A 173 -15.67 -48.20 -31.01
N LYS A 174 -15.30 -49.05 -31.96
CA LYS A 174 -16.24 -49.85 -32.75
C LYS A 174 -16.34 -51.27 -32.17
N HIS A 175 -17.51 -51.90 -32.31
CA HIS A 175 -17.66 -53.33 -32.04
C HIS A 175 -16.85 -54.13 -33.06
N LYS A 176 -16.13 -55.18 -32.63
CA LYS A 176 -15.52 -56.12 -33.57
C LYS A 176 -16.61 -57.00 -34.15
N SER A 177 -16.81 -56.93 -35.46
CA SER A 177 -17.49 -57.96 -36.22
C SER A 177 -16.47 -59.02 -36.65
N GLY A 178 -16.33 -60.15 -35.91
CA GLY A 178 -15.58 -61.32 -36.39
C GLY A 178 -14.90 -62.21 -35.33
N ARG A 179 -14.74 -63.51 -35.67
CA ARG A 179 -14.30 -64.68 -34.86
C ARG A 179 -12.88 -64.64 -34.23
N LEU A 180 -12.16 -63.50 -34.20
CA LEU A 180 -10.84 -63.37 -33.54
C LEU A 180 -10.87 -62.34 -32.40
N SER A 181 -11.42 -62.76 -31.26
CA SER A 181 -11.60 -61.94 -30.04
C SER A 181 -10.34 -61.76 -29.17
N PHE A 182 -9.19 -62.35 -29.53
CA PHE A 182 -7.96 -62.36 -28.71
C PHE A 182 -7.00 -61.16 -28.94
N LEU A 183 -7.28 -60.27 -29.89
CA LEU A 183 -6.52 -59.02 -30.09
C LEU A 183 -7.30 -57.78 -29.59
N LYS A 184 -6.61 -56.82 -28.94
CA LYS A 184 -7.20 -55.61 -28.33
C LYS A 184 -8.09 -54.80 -29.31
N SER A 185 -9.15 -54.17 -28.81
CA SER A 185 -10.09 -53.32 -29.57
C SER A 185 -9.39 -52.15 -30.26
N THR A 186 -9.68 -51.89 -31.55
CA THR A 186 -9.17 -50.74 -32.29
C THR A 186 -10.13 -49.55 -32.11
N GLY A 187 -9.74 -48.59 -31.27
CA GLY A 187 -10.43 -47.30 -31.14
C GLY A 187 -9.78 -46.24 -32.01
N ASN A 188 -10.57 -45.51 -32.79
CA ASN A 188 -10.08 -44.33 -33.50
C ASN A 188 -10.11 -43.12 -32.56
N THR A 189 -9.01 -42.37 -32.53
CA THR A 189 -8.90 -41.15 -31.72
C THR A 189 -8.63 -39.96 -32.62
N TYR A 190 -9.46 -38.93 -32.46
CA TYR A 190 -9.36 -37.66 -33.17
C TYR A 190 -9.06 -36.57 -32.14
N SER A 191 -8.20 -35.62 -32.47
CA SER A 191 -7.85 -34.54 -31.54
C SER A 191 -7.74 -33.21 -32.26
N LEU A 192 -8.17 -32.15 -31.59
CA LEU A 192 -7.98 -30.78 -32.03
C LEU A 192 -7.61 -29.88 -30.84
N ASN A 193 -6.99 -28.74 -31.11
CA ASN A 193 -6.72 -27.74 -30.08
C ASN A 193 -7.96 -26.87 -29.83
N VAL A 194 -8.10 -26.38 -28.61
CA VAL A 194 -9.16 -25.44 -28.20
C VAL A 194 -8.49 -24.25 -27.54
N ASP A 195 -8.91 -23.04 -27.92
CA ASP A 195 -8.40 -21.80 -27.36
C ASP A 195 -9.25 -21.36 -26.16
N PHE A 196 -8.62 -21.20 -25.00
CA PHE A 196 -9.25 -20.61 -23.82
C PHE A 196 -8.81 -19.15 -23.67
N ARG A 197 -9.72 -18.20 -23.89
CA ARG A 197 -9.49 -16.75 -23.84
C ARG A 197 -10.43 -16.07 -22.84
N PRO A 198 -10.15 -16.14 -21.53
CA PRO A 198 -10.95 -15.48 -20.50
C PRO A 198 -10.86 -13.96 -20.66
N ARG A 199 -11.98 -13.32 -21.01
CA ARG A 199 -12.05 -11.86 -21.12
C ARG A 199 -12.11 -11.22 -19.72
N THR A 200 -11.32 -10.18 -19.51
CA THR A 200 -11.40 -9.27 -18.37
C THR A 200 -11.80 -7.90 -18.90
N ARG A 201 -12.76 -7.24 -18.27
CA ARG A 201 -13.19 -5.89 -18.64
C ARG A 201 -12.81 -4.91 -17.52
N PRO A 202 -12.39 -3.68 -17.84
CA PRO A 202 -12.27 -2.63 -16.84
C PRO A 202 -13.65 -2.37 -16.20
N ALA A 203 -13.67 -2.03 -14.92
CA ALA A 203 -14.90 -1.77 -14.17
C ALA A 203 -15.61 -0.46 -14.59
N ARG A 204 -14.96 0.37 -15.41
CA ARG A 204 -15.47 1.61 -15.98
C ARG A 204 -15.08 1.70 -17.47
N PRO A 205 -15.94 2.27 -18.33
CA PRO A 205 -15.58 2.55 -19.72
C PRO A 205 -14.46 3.59 -19.81
N ILE A 206 -13.62 3.48 -20.83
CA ILE A 206 -12.60 4.48 -21.15
C ILE A 206 -13.34 5.65 -21.80
N ILE A 207 -13.41 6.78 -21.10
CA ILE A 207 -14.02 8.01 -21.62
C ILE A 207 -13.00 8.64 -22.58
N GLN A 208 -13.41 8.86 -23.83
CA GLN A 208 -12.60 9.54 -24.85
C GLN A 208 -12.65 11.07 -24.65
N ASP A 209 -12.18 11.55 -23.51
CA ASP A 209 -11.89 12.98 -23.35
C ASP A 209 -10.39 13.24 -23.58
N ALA A 210 -10.05 14.47 -23.96
CA ALA A 210 -8.70 14.90 -24.35
C ALA A 210 -7.65 14.33 -23.38
N PHE A 211 -6.57 13.74 -23.92
CA PHE A 211 -5.52 12.99 -23.20
C PHE A 211 -5.09 13.63 -21.86
N PHE A 212 -5.02 14.97 -21.81
CA PHE A 212 -4.64 15.74 -20.63
C PHE A 212 -5.67 15.77 -19.49
N SER A 213 -6.94 15.50 -19.75
CA SER A 213 -8.03 15.45 -18.74
C SER A 213 -7.99 14.20 -17.86
N THR A 214 -7.27 13.15 -18.27
CA THR A 214 -7.17 11.87 -17.57
C THR A 214 -5.77 11.56 -17.06
N LEU A 215 -4.81 12.49 -17.20
CA LEU A 215 -3.43 12.33 -16.76
C LEU A 215 -3.35 12.21 -15.24
N LYS A 216 -2.73 11.11 -14.79
CA LYS A 216 -2.22 11.03 -13.42
C LYS A 216 -0.79 11.55 -13.47
N ALA A 217 -0.52 12.73 -12.91
CA ALA A 217 0.84 13.10 -12.54
C ALA A 217 1.28 12.17 -11.39
N ALA A 218 1.85 11.02 -11.74
CA ALA A 218 2.52 10.15 -10.80
C ALA A 218 4.01 10.45 -10.87
N PRO A 219 4.68 10.87 -9.78
CA PRO A 219 6.13 11.08 -9.77
C PRO A 219 6.91 9.76 -9.73
N SER A 220 6.29 8.62 -10.05
CA SER A 220 6.86 7.31 -9.73
C SER A 220 7.89 6.78 -10.74
N GLU A 221 8.10 7.45 -11.88
CA GLU A 221 8.86 6.88 -12.99
C GLU A 221 9.71 7.92 -13.74
N CYS A 222 10.41 8.79 -13.00
CA CYS A 222 11.52 9.55 -13.57
C CYS A 222 12.74 8.63 -13.73
N ALA A 223 13.38 8.69 -14.88
CA ALA A 223 14.72 8.16 -15.05
C ALA A 223 15.71 9.28 -15.32
N HIS A 224 16.84 9.24 -14.62
CA HIS A 224 17.90 10.23 -14.74
C HIS A 224 18.96 9.71 -15.69
N ILE A 225 19.18 10.41 -16.81
CA ILE A 225 20.41 10.30 -17.59
C ILE A 225 21.15 11.61 -17.31
N ASN A 226 21.87 11.73 -16.19
CA ASN A 226 22.53 12.99 -15.82
C ASN A 226 23.29 13.58 -17.03
N PRO A 227 22.97 14.82 -17.46
CA PRO A 227 22.17 15.86 -16.78
C PRO A 227 20.71 16.05 -17.28
N ILE A 228 20.07 15.01 -17.82
CA ILE A 228 18.72 15.03 -18.42
C ILE A 228 17.73 14.25 -17.54
N SER A 229 16.61 14.88 -17.17
CA SER A 229 15.43 14.24 -16.58
C SER A 229 14.46 13.79 -17.69
N CYS A 230 13.81 12.65 -17.50
CA CYS A 230 12.81 12.09 -18.42
C CYS A 230 11.51 11.84 -17.68
N HIS A 231 10.45 12.56 -18.05
CA HIS A 231 9.09 12.36 -17.57
C HIS A 231 8.29 11.54 -18.60
N PHE A 232 7.73 10.41 -18.16
CA PHE A 232 6.89 9.53 -18.97
C PHE A 232 5.48 9.47 -18.41
N MET A 233 4.48 9.86 -19.21
CA MET A 233 3.09 10.04 -18.79
C MET A 233 2.15 9.12 -19.56
N ILE A 234 1.18 8.52 -18.86
CA ILE A 234 0.12 7.64 -19.42
C ILE A 234 -1.23 7.94 -18.75
N PRO A 235 -2.38 7.55 -19.34
CA PRO A 235 -3.69 7.78 -18.74
C PRO A 235 -3.85 7.11 -17.38
N SER A 236 -4.66 7.71 -16.51
CA SER A 236 -4.97 7.21 -15.16
C SER A 236 -5.72 5.87 -15.14
N VAL A 237 -6.42 5.52 -16.23
CA VAL A 237 -7.05 4.22 -16.42
C VAL A 237 -5.98 3.20 -16.78
N GLN A 238 -5.63 2.31 -15.86
CA GLN A 238 -4.52 1.35 -16.03
C GLN A 238 -4.97 0.00 -16.62
N THR A 239 -6.10 -0.03 -17.32
CA THR A 239 -6.63 -1.26 -17.93
C THR A 239 -7.18 -0.92 -19.31
N PHE A 240 -6.44 -1.31 -20.34
CA PHE A 240 -6.77 -1.08 -21.74
C PHE A 240 -7.17 -2.40 -22.42
N CYS A 241 -7.95 -2.31 -23.49
CA CYS A 241 -8.17 -3.46 -24.36
C CYS A 241 -6.86 -3.81 -25.11
N ILE A 242 -6.57 -5.09 -25.33
CA ILE A 242 -5.34 -5.52 -26.04
C ILE A 242 -5.24 -4.90 -27.44
N SER A 243 -6.39 -4.67 -28.09
CA SER A 243 -6.52 -4.09 -29.43
C SER A 243 -6.53 -2.56 -29.45
N GLU A 244 -6.49 -1.91 -28.30
CA GLU A 244 -6.61 -0.46 -28.18
C GLU A 244 -5.23 0.19 -28.04
N ALA A 245 -5.10 1.38 -28.63
CA ALA A 245 -3.89 2.17 -28.52
C ALA A 245 -3.78 2.77 -27.11
N ILE A 246 -2.62 2.61 -26.49
CA ILE A 246 -2.30 3.25 -25.22
C ILE A 246 -1.60 4.56 -25.55
N PRO A 247 -2.22 5.73 -25.35
CA PRO A 247 -1.55 7.00 -25.56
C PRO A 247 -0.53 7.24 -24.43
N PHE A 248 0.56 7.93 -24.74
CA PHE A 248 1.61 8.31 -23.80
C PHE A 248 2.23 9.65 -24.20
N HIS A 249 2.87 10.33 -23.25
CA HIS A 249 3.65 11.54 -23.47
C HIS A 249 5.02 11.42 -22.82
N ILE A 250 6.05 11.91 -23.50
CA ILE A 250 7.44 11.94 -23.03
C ILE A 250 7.91 13.38 -23.01
N GLN A 251 8.45 13.80 -21.88
CA GLN A 251 9.13 15.09 -21.76
C GLN A 251 10.55 14.86 -21.26
N LEU A 252 11.55 15.37 -21.96
CA LEU A 252 12.94 15.40 -21.51
C LEU A 252 13.32 16.80 -21.08
N CYS A 253 13.80 17.01 -19.85
CA CYS A 253 14.30 18.31 -19.38
C CYS A 253 15.79 18.23 -19.03
N GLY A 254 16.53 19.32 -19.23
CA GLY A 254 17.94 19.39 -18.87
C GLY A 254 18.68 20.49 -19.64
N PRO A 255 20.00 20.64 -19.41
CA PRO A 255 20.79 21.68 -20.07
C PRO A 255 20.68 21.60 -21.60
N GLN A 256 20.55 22.74 -22.27
CA GLN A 256 20.38 22.81 -23.72
C GLN A 256 21.44 22.00 -24.48
N GLU A 257 22.72 22.07 -24.08
CA GLU A 257 23.83 21.29 -24.65
C GLU A 257 23.60 19.78 -24.61
N SER A 258 22.92 19.29 -23.56
CA SER A 258 22.62 17.87 -23.38
C SER A 258 21.40 17.41 -24.18
N LEU A 259 20.45 18.33 -24.41
CA LEU A 259 19.24 18.07 -25.20
C LEU A 259 19.42 18.31 -26.70
N GLN A 260 20.43 19.06 -27.14
CA GLN A 260 20.79 19.26 -28.55
C GLN A 260 20.88 17.95 -29.34
N HIS A 261 21.33 16.86 -28.70
CA HIS A 261 21.40 15.53 -29.30
C HIS A 261 20.03 14.85 -29.53
N PHE A 262 18.93 15.41 -29.05
CA PHE A 262 17.57 14.89 -29.22
C PHE A 262 16.74 15.73 -30.19
N TYR A 263 17.17 16.96 -30.51
CA TYR A 263 16.70 17.70 -31.67
C TYR A 263 17.20 16.98 -32.93
N GLY A 264 16.28 16.52 -33.77
CA GLY A 264 16.64 15.83 -35.01
C GLY A 264 17.61 16.68 -35.83
N SER A 265 18.69 16.09 -36.34
CA SER A 265 19.65 16.77 -37.21
C SER A 265 18.91 17.40 -38.40
N ALA A 266 19.14 18.68 -38.65
CA ALA A 266 18.68 19.32 -39.88
C ALA A 266 19.28 18.54 -41.07
N PRO A 267 18.48 18.16 -42.08
CA PRO A 267 19.01 17.45 -43.23
C PRO A 267 19.90 18.40 -44.04
N GLU A 268 21.05 17.90 -44.53
CA GLU A 268 21.88 18.63 -45.49
C GLU A 268 21.05 19.12 -46.68
N PRO A 269 21.35 20.32 -47.22
CA PRO A 269 20.65 20.85 -48.37
C PRO A 269 20.80 19.90 -49.56
N ALA A 270 19.67 19.48 -50.13
CA ALA A 270 19.66 18.64 -51.31
C ALA A 270 20.08 19.44 -52.53
N LEU A 271 21.01 18.89 -53.33
CA LEU A 271 21.30 19.36 -54.68
C LEU A 271 20.02 19.36 -55.54
N PRO A 272 19.85 20.31 -56.47
CA PRO A 272 18.60 20.46 -57.22
C PRO A 272 18.37 19.27 -58.16
N GLY A 273 17.18 18.65 -58.13
CA GLY A 273 16.73 17.76 -59.24
C GLY A 273 16.06 16.42 -58.91
N LYS A 274 15.79 16.03 -57.66
CA LYS A 274 15.08 14.76 -57.36
C LYS A 274 13.77 14.97 -56.58
N ARG A 275 12.69 14.35 -57.09
CA ARG A 275 11.34 14.32 -56.49
C ARG A 275 11.38 13.95 -55.00
N GLN A 276 10.73 14.77 -54.17
CA GLN A 276 10.57 14.55 -52.73
C GLN A 276 9.73 13.30 -52.45
N ARG A 277 10.35 12.25 -51.88
CA ARG A 277 9.65 11.30 -51.01
C ARG A 277 9.43 11.98 -49.66
N ARG A 278 8.22 11.86 -49.10
CA ARG A 278 7.83 12.32 -47.74
C ARG A 278 8.91 11.87 -46.73
N ARG A 279 9.65 12.82 -46.15
CA ARG A 279 10.81 12.58 -45.26
C ARG A 279 10.31 12.44 -43.81
N GLU A 280 10.54 11.29 -43.18
CA GLU A 280 10.19 11.03 -41.76
C GLU A 280 11.33 11.47 -40.82
N TYR A 281 10.99 12.22 -39.76
CA TYR A 281 11.89 12.50 -38.65
C TYR A 281 12.14 11.21 -37.86
N SER A 282 13.38 10.70 -37.82
CA SER A 282 13.67 9.52 -36.99
C SER A 282 13.89 9.95 -35.54
N ALA A 283 12.87 9.77 -34.69
CA ALA A 283 13.02 10.00 -33.25
C ALA A 283 14.15 9.13 -32.67
N ILE A 284 15.02 9.73 -31.87
CA ILE A 284 16.15 9.06 -31.19
C ILE A 284 15.65 8.22 -30.00
N ILE A 285 14.43 8.50 -29.54
CA ILE A 285 13.73 7.84 -28.44
C ILE A 285 12.75 6.80 -29.01
N ARG A 286 12.72 5.61 -28.42
CA ARG A 286 11.73 4.57 -28.72
C ARG A 286 11.01 4.15 -27.46
N VAL A 287 9.70 3.97 -27.57
CA VAL A 287 8.87 3.45 -26.49
C VAL A 287 8.45 2.04 -26.84
N PHE A 288 8.58 1.11 -25.90
CA PHE A 288 8.17 -0.28 -26.08
C PHE A 288 7.21 -0.70 -24.99
N LEU A 289 6.09 -1.30 -25.37
CA LEU A 289 5.27 -2.07 -24.45
C LEU A 289 5.92 -3.44 -24.26
N ALA A 290 6.27 -3.75 -23.02
CA ALA A 290 6.97 -4.95 -22.65
C ALA A 290 6.09 -5.90 -21.81
N ARG A 291 6.32 -7.19 -22.03
CA ARG A 291 5.76 -8.29 -21.26
C ARG A 291 6.88 -8.99 -20.50
N GLN A 292 6.68 -9.14 -19.20
CA GLN A 292 7.55 -9.95 -18.34
C GLN A 292 6.98 -11.36 -18.22
N ILE A 293 7.84 -12.35 -18.41
CA ILE A 293 7.53 -13.77 -18.22
C ILE A 293 8.48 -14.27 -17.13
N TYR A 294 7.91 -14.80 -16.07
CA TYR A 294 8.63 -15.31 -14.93
C TYR A 294 8.26 -16.78 -14.73
N LEU A 295 9.28 -17.62 -14.53
CA LEU A 295 9.19 -19.05 -14.34
C LEU A 295 9.87 -19.48 -13.05
N GLN A 296 9.23 -20.41 -12.34
CA GLN A 296 9.84 -21.11 -11.21
C GLN A 296 9.72 -22.62 -11.39
N ILE A 297 10.85 -23.29 -11.60
CA ILE A 297 10.95 -24.74 -11.81
C ILE A 297 11.99 -25.28 -10.83
N ASN A 298 11.62 -26.27 -10.02
CA ASN A 298 12.51 -26.95 -9.06
C ASN A 298 13.27 -25.99 -8.11
N GLY A 299 12.60 -24.95 -7.60
CA GLY A 299 13.21 -23.96 -6.70
C GLY A 299 14.15 -22.95 -7.38
N ARG A 300 14.38 -23.08 -8.69
CA ARG A 300 15.14 -22.11 -9.49
C ARG A 300 14.21 -21.19 -10.25
N GLN A 301 14.65 -19.95 -10.41
CA GLN A 301 13.86 -18.87 -10.99
C GLN A 301 14.52 -18.38 -12.29
N SER A 302 13.73 -18.15 -13.33
CA SER A 302 14.18 -17.57 -14.60
C SER A 302 13.13 -16.61 -15.11
N TRP A 303 13.56 -15.50 -15.71
CA TRP A 303 12.64 -14.50 -16.22
C TRP A 303 13.17 -13.83 -17.49
N ARG A 304 12.23 -13.33 -18.29
CA ARG A 304 12.49 -12.60 -19.54
C ARG A 304 11.56 -11.42 -19.66
N THR A 305 12.04 -10.37 -20.31
CA THR A 305 11.20 -9.29 -20.81
C THR A 305 11.20 -9.34 -22.33
N ILE A 306 10.02 -9.42 -22.95
CA ILE A 306 9.85 -9.40 -24.40
C ILE A 306 9.08 -8.15 -24.81
N ASN A 307 9.47 -7.56 -25.94
CA ASN A 307 8.77 -6.42 -26.53
C ASN A 307 7.53 -6.92 -27.30
N ILE A 308 6.36 -6.48 -26.85
CA ILE A 308 5.05 -6.83 -27.39
C ILE A 308 4.36 -5.64 -28.08
N GLY A 309 5.01 -4.49 -28.22
CA GLY A 309 4.48 -3.31 -28.91
C GLY A 309 5.52 -2.21 -29.01
N GLU A 310 5.60 -1.51 -30.14
CA GLU A 310 6.48 -0.34 -30.30
C GLU A 310 5.60 0.90 -30.50
N GLY A 311 5.87 1.93 -29.70
CA GLY A 311 5.16 3.19 -29.72
C GLY A 311 5.53 4.04 -30.92
N LYS A 312 4.54 4.67 -31.54
CA LYS A 312 4.74 5.70 -32.56
C LYS A 312 4.83 7.04 -31.87
N LEU A 313 5.93 7.77 -32.07
CA LEU A 313 6.15 9.08 -31.48
C LEU A 313 5.95 10.19 -32.51
N ARG A 314 5.37 11.30 -32.08
CA ARG A 314 5.21 12.55 -32.81
C ARG A 314 5.85 13.66 -31.97
N PRO A 315 6.91 14.33 -32.46
CA PRO A 315 7.48 15.46 -31.75
C PRO A 315 6.45 16.58 -31.67
N ILE A 316 6.37 17.24 -30.52
CA ILE A 316 5.58 18.46 -30.35
C ILE A 316 6.54 19.62 -30.61
N PRO A 317 6.31 20.47 -31.63
CA PRO A 317 7.22 21.58 -31.93
C PRO A 317 7.36 22.52 -30.72
N PRO A 318 8.57 23.03 -30.43
CA PRO A 318 8.70 24.09 -29.44
C PRO A 318 7.97 25.35 -29.94
N LEU A 319 7.33 26.07 -29.02
CA LEU A 319 6.98 27.47 -29.23
C LEU A 319 8.29 28.27 -29.33
N GLU A 320 8.55 28.79 -30.53
CA GLU A 320 9.49 29.88 -30.87
C GLU A 320 11.00 29.66 -30.65
N SER A 321 11.76 30.35 -31.51
CA SER A 321 13.21 30.28 -31.74
C SER A 321 14.07 30.50 -30.49
N PRO A 322 15.31 29.95 -30.46
CA PRO A 322 16.22 30.15 -29.34
C PRO A 322 16.63 31.63 -29.24
N PRO A 323 16.65 32.24 -28.04
CA PRO A 323 17.21 33.56 -27.86
C PRO A 323 18.72 33.52 -28.15
N ASN A 324 19.22 34.63 -28.69
CA ASN A 324 20.64 34.86 -28.91
C ASN A 324 21.44 34.74 -27.61
N ASN A 325 22.67 34.23 -27.75
CA ASN A 325 23.71 34.16 -26.73
C ASN A 325 23.70 35.39 -25.80
N ASP A 326 23.33 35.18 -24.54
CA ASP A 326 24.09 35.67 -23.39
C ASP A 326 23.55 35.08 -22.07
N LYS A 327 24.42 34.32 -21.40
CA LYS A 327 24.49 34.03 -19.95
C LYS A 327 23.19 33.70 -19.19
N GLU A 328 22.82 32.42 -19.17
CA GLU A 328 22.52 31.61 -17.96
C GLU A 328 22.23 30.16 -18.41
N VAL A 329 22.56 29.16 -17.60
CA VAL A 329 22.34 27.74 -17.93
C VAL A 329 20.84 27.45 -17.84
N THR A 330 20.10 27.74 -18.90
CA THR A 330 18.66 27.45 -19.00
C THR A 330 18.44 25.97 -19.31
N GLU A 331 17.76 25.26 -18.40
CA GLU A 331 17.19 23.95 -18.72
C GLU A 331 16.08 24.10 -19.75
N VAL A 332 16.11 23.28 -20.80
CA VAL A 332 15.11 23.27 -21.88
C VAL A 332 14.31 21.98 -21.76
N ALA A 333 13.09 21.94 -22.31
CA ALA A 333 12.28 20.72 -22.40
C ALA A 333 12.04 20.33 -23.87
N VAL A 334 12.04 19.03 -24.17
CA VAL A 334 11.63 18.49 -25.47
C VAL A 334 10.52 17.46 -25.27
N ASP A 335 9.43 17.62 -26.01
CA ASP A 335 8.20 16.86 -25.83
C ASP A 335 7.87 15.97 -27.04
N TRP A 336 7.36 14.76 -26.74
CA TRP A 336 6.78 13.85 -27.71
C TRP A 336 5.46 13.30 -27.20
N GLU A 337 4.45 13.34 -28.04
CA GLU A 337 3.25 12.52 -27.88
C GLU A 337 3.41 11.21 -28.63
N GLY A 338 2.80 10.15 -28.14
CA GLY A 338 2.80 8.89 -28.85
C GLY A 338 1.71 7.95 -28.44
N GLU A 339 1.56 6.90 -29.23
CA GLU A 339 0.62 5.81 -28.97
C GLU A 339 1.33 4.49 -29.19
N VAL A 340 1.07 3.54 -28.30
CA VAL A 340 1.61 2.18 -28.39
C VAL A 340 0.48 1.17 -28.43
N ASN A 341 0.54 0.28 -29.41
CA ASN A 341 -0.38 -0.83 -29.57
C ASN A 341 0.34 -2.13 -29.25
N CYS A 342 -0.39 -3.13 -28.72
CA CYS A 342 0.12 -4.49 -28.75
C CYS A 342 0.29 -4.93 -30.22
N LYS A 343 1.32 -5.72 -30.49
CA LYS A 343 1.48 -6.41 -31.78
C LYS A 343 0.29 -7.35 -32.01
N SER A 344 -0.05 -7.60 -33.27
CA SER A 344 -1.20 -8.42 -33.66
C SER A 344 -1.12 -9.89 -33.21
N ASP A 345 0.07 -10.40 -32.92
CA ASP A 345 0.31 -11.75 -32.39
C ASP A 345 0.06 -11.86 -30.87
N VAL A 346 -0.19 -10.73 -30.19
CA VAL A 346 -0.50 -10.69 -28.76
C VAL A 346 -1.97 -10.99 -28.53
N THR A 347 -2.26 -12.20 -28.06
CA THR A 347 -3.65 -12.70 -27.93
C THR A 347 -4.16 -12.82 -26.50
N CYS A 348 -3.32 -12.60 -25.49
CA CYS A 348 -3.67 -12.74 -24.07
C CYS A 348 -3.12 -11.59 -23.22
N GLY A 349 -3.80 -11.25 -22.13
CA GLY A 349 -3.34 -10.26 -21.15
C GLY A 349 -2.44 -10.88 -20.06
N SER A 350 -2.29 -10.18 -18.94
CA SER A 350 -1.57 -10.68 -17.75
C SER A 350 -2.31 -11.84 -17.08
N PHE A 351 -1.58 -12.86 -16.62
CA PHE A 351 -2.10 -13.95 -15.79
C PHE A 351 -1.00 -14.54 -14.90
N SER A 352 -1.39 -15.17 -13.80
CA SER A 352 -0.47 -15.79 -12.84
C SER A 352 -1.04 -17.11 -12.35
N ILE A 353 -0.16 -18.11 -12.30
CA ILE A 353 -0.37 -19.45 -11.74
C ILE A 353 0.91 -19.86 -10.99
N ASN A 354 0.87 -20.92 -10.19
CA ASN A 354 1.96 -21.33 -9.27
C ASN A 354 3.39 -21.13 -9.83
N ARG A 355 3.66 -21.69 -11.01
CA ARG A 355 5.02 -21.78 -11.60
C ARG A 355 5.28 -20.81 -12.75
N LEU A 356 4.28 -20.00 -13.12
CA LEU A 356 4.34 -19.10 -14.27
C LEU A 356 3.59 -17.80 -13.98
N VAL A 357 4.28 -16.67 -14.18
CA VAL A 357 3.67 -15.33 -14.16
C VAL A 357 3.94 -14.67 -15.51
N VAL A 358 2.86 -14.28 -16.19
CA VAL A 358 2.91 -13.50 -17.44
C VAL A 358 2.28 -12.15 -17.18
N LYS A 359 3.03 -11.08 -17.44
CA LYS A 359 2.67 -9.75 -16.99
C LYS A 359 2.90 -8.72 -18.08
N VAL A 360 1.83 -8.05 -18.48
CA VAL A 360 1.78 -6.96 -19.45
C VAL A 360 1.64 -5.64 -18.69
N GLY A 361 2.45 -4.63 -19.02
CA GLY A 361 2.27 -3.28 -18.46
C GLY A 361 3.53 -2.45 -18.28
N LYS A 362 4.70 -2.89 -18.77
CA LYS A 362 5.94 -2.12 -18.64
C LYS A 362 6.18 -1.31 -19.91
N LEU A 363 6.23 0.01 -19.83
CA LEU A 363 6.61 0.88 -20.95
C LEU A 363 8.09 1.25 -20.84
N LEU A 364 8.90 0.76 -21.77
CA LEU A 364 10.35 0.97 -21.78
C LEU A 364 10.71 2.09 -22.75
N VAL A 365 11.55 3.03 -22.31
CA VAL A 365 12.04 4.12 -23.15
C VAL A 365 13.52 3.87 -23.47
N HIS A 366 13.90 3.77 -24.75
CA HIS A 366 15.27 3.50 -25.19
C HIS A 366 15.84 4.63 -26.07
N LYS A 367 17.12 4.96 -25.89
CA LYS A 367 17.90 5.86 -26.75
C LYS A 367 18.67 5.06 -27.82
N ARG A 368 18.63 5.46 -29.09
CA ARG A 368 19.42 4.85 -30.17
C ARG A 368 20.81 5.50 -30.26
N PHE A 369 21.89 4.72 -30.14
CA PHE A 369 23.25 5.20 -30.47
C PHE A 369 23.51 5.08 -31.97
N HIS A 370 23.98 6.16 -32.61
CA HIS A 370 24.52 6.10 -33.97
C HIS A 370 25.88 5.38 -33.94
N ARG A 371 26.06 4.34 -34.77
CA ARG A 371 27.39 3.78 -35.02
C ARG A 371 28.10 4.63 -36.09
N PRO A 372 29.28 5.19 -35.84
CA PRO A 372 30.11 5.75 -36.91
C PRO A 372 30.59 4.62 -37.83
N ARG A 373 30.60 4.88 -39.14
CA ARG A 373 31.27 4.00 -40.13
C ARG A 373 32.78 4.26 -40.10
N ALA A 374 33.52 3.59 -39.22
CA ALA A 374 34.96 3.29 -39.39
C ALA A 374 35.43 2.33 -38.28
N PRO A 375 36.41 1.43 -38.55
CA PRO A 375 36.77 0.37 -37.60
C PRO A 375 37.84 0.89 -36.63
N LEU A 376 37.61 0.73 -35.31
CA LEU A 376 38.62 0.34 -34.32
C LEU A 376 37.98 0.24 -32.92
N THR A 377 38.47 -0.78 -32.20
CA THR A 377 38.32 -1.12 -30.78
C THR A 377 36.91 -1.36 -30.20
N ARG A 378 36.67 -2.64 -29.92
CA ARG A 378 35.44 -3.24 -29.40
C ARG A 378 35.29 -2.98 -27.90
N THR A 379 34.64 -1.89 -27.51
CA THR A 379 33.99 -1.77 -26.20
C THR A 379 32.47 -1.94 -26.39
N GLN A 380 31.95 -3.08 -25.95
CA GLN A 380 30.50 -3.34 -25.94
C GLN A 380 29.88 -2.54 -24.79
N SER A 381 29.47 -1.30 -25.03
CA SER A 381 28.52 -0.61 -24.17
C SER A 381 27.11 -1.13 -24.47
N ALA A 382 26.52 -1.83 -23.50
CA ALA A 382 25.13 -2.28 -23.57
C ALA A 382 24.18 -1.06 -23.52
N PRO A 383 23.02 -1.10 -24.21
CA PRO A 383 22.02 -0.04 -24.11
C PRO A 383 21.54 0.12 -22.67
N GLN A 384 21.58 1.33 -22.13
CA GLN A 384 21.02 1.66 -20.81
C GLN A 384 19.49 1.57 -20.86
N LEU A 385 18.92 0.73 -19.98
CA LEU A 385 17.50 0.47 -19.88
C LEU A 385 16.88 1.45 -18.88
N ILE A 386 15.94 2.28 -19.32
CA ILE A 386 15.09 3.09 -18.43
C ILE A 386 13.85 2.26 -18.09
N SER A 387 13.70 1.89 -16.82
CA SER A 387 12.70 0.95 -16.32
C SER A 387 11.66 1.64 -15.43
N THR A 388 10.41 1.55 -15.82
CA THR A 388 9.20 1.92 -15.09
C THR A 388 8.64 0.72 -14.31
N ASN A 389 8.43 0.84 -13.00
CA ASN A 389 8.09 -0.28 -12.10
C ASN A 389 6.57 -0.38 -11.87
N THR A 390 5.84 -0.87 -12.86
CA THR A 390 4.45 -1.28 -12.66
C THR A 390 4.40 -2.76 -12.23
N THR A 391 4.00 -3.02 -10.97
CA THR A 391 3.61 -4.30 -10.31
C THR A 391 4.70 -5.33 -9.92
N GLN A 392 4.62 -5.94 -8.72
CA GLN A 392 5.49 -7.04 -8.23
C GLN A 392 4.75 -8.38 -8.07
N PRO A 393 5.45 -9.54 -8.04
CA PRO A 393 4.88 -10.89 -8.14
C PRO A 393 4.57 -11.56 -6.79
N PHE A 394 3.56 -12.44 -6.78
CA PHE A 394 3.17 -13.34 -5.68
C PHE A 394 4.16 -14.50 -5.49
N HIS A 395 4.48 -14.87 -4.24
CA HIS A 395 5.12 -16.15 -3.87
C HIS A 395 4.53 -16.81 -2.62
N ASN A 396 4.65 -18.14 -2.56
CA ASN A 396 3.88 -19.08 -1.74
C ASN A 396 4.67 -19.73 -0.59
N TYR A 397 4.01 -19.84 0.57
CA TYR A 397 4.37 -20.58 1.80
C TYR A 397 4.50 -22.10 1.68
N THR A 398 5.45 -22.64 2.46
CA THR A 398 5.60 -24.04 2.91
C THR A 398 5.25 -24.16 4.40
N THR A 399 4.58 -25.27 4.76
CA THR A 399 4.04 -25.61 6.09
C THR A 399 5.06 -26.25 7.05
N PRO A 400 4.93 -26.07 8.39
CA PRO A 400 5.74 -26.76 9.40
C PRO A 400 5.06 -27.99 10.03
N SER A 401 5.88 -28.89 10.60
CA SER A 401 5.51 -30.15 11.26
C SER A 401 5.55 -30.02 12.78
N MET A 402 4.58 -30.67 13.44
CA MET A 402 4.35 -30.73 14.89
C MET A 402 5.43 -31.47 15.70
N ALA A 403 5.64 -31.04 16.96
CA ALA A 403 5.77 -31.95 18.13
C ALA A 403 5.61 -31.23 19.49
N ASN A 404 4.81 -31.87 20.35
CA ASN A 404 4.51 -31.69 21.79
C ASN A 404 5.74 -31.74 22.74
N ALA A 405 5.69 -31.59 24.06
CA ALA A 405 4.94 -30.81 25.06
C ALA A 405 5.69 -31.00 26.41
N ASN A 406 5.56 -30.03 27.32
CA ASN A 406 5.71 -30.08 28.78
C ASN A 406 7.08 -30.42 29.44
N LEU A 407 7.62 -29.46 30.23
CA LEU A 407 7.74 -29.50 31.71
C LEU A 407 8.81 -28.49 32.22
N LEU A 408 8.43 -27.65 33.18
CA LEU A 408 9.35 -26.92 34.08
C LEU A 408 10.16 -27.92 34.93
N PRO A 409 11.39 -27.61 35.38
CA PRO A 409 11.51 -27.06 36.73
C PRO A 409 12.68 -26.08 36.98
N ARG A 410 12.70 -25.63 38.24
CA ARG A 410 13.49 -24.60 38.95
C ARG A 410 15.02 -24.75 38.94
N ALA A 411 15.62 -23.67 39.48
CA ALA A 411 17.02 -23.35 39.74
C ALA A 411 17.90 -24.44 40.39
N ASP A 412 19.22 -24.20 40.23
CA ASP A 412 20.41 -24.85 40.81
C ASP A 412 20.94 -26.13 40.14
N SER A 413 21.99 -25.98 39.32
CA SER A 413 23.30 -26.66 39.49
C SER A 413 24.23 -26.36 38.31
N PHE A 414 25.39 -25.80 38.63
CA PHE A 414 26.53 -25.63 37.74
C PHE A 414 27.16 -26.99 37.39
N ASN A 415 27.65 -27.11 36.15
CA ASN A 415 28.54 -28.14 35.58
C ASN A 415 27.95 -29.52 35.22
N ALA A 416 27.62 -29.69 33.94
CA ALA A 416 27.84 -30.95 33.23
C ALA A 416 28.04 -30.68 31.71
N ARG A 417 29.20 -31.07 31.17
CA ARG A 417 29.51 -31.01 29.73
C ARG A 417 28.77 -32.14 29.00
N VAL A 418 27.96 -31.81 28.00
CA VAL A 418 27.54 -32.73 26.94
C VAL A 418 27.82 -32.08 25.59
N ARG A 419 28.67 -32.72 24.78
CA ARG A 419 28.98 -32.33 23.40
C ARG A 419 27.88 -32.86 22.48
N GLY A 420 27.21 -31.97 21.74
CA GLY A 420 26.34 -32.34 20.64
C GLY A 420 25.67 -31.15 19.94
N THR A 421 26.04 -30.94 18.67
CA THR A 421 25.38 -30.11 17.63
C THR A 421 25.53 -28.57 17.68
N SER A 422 26.22 -28.04 16.67
CA SER A 422 27.00 -26.79 16.67
C SER A 422 26.44 -25.70 15.76
N HIS A 423 25.17 -25.31 15.90
CA HIS A 423 24.64 -24.12 15.19
C HIS A 423 23.82 -23.16 16.06
N ILE A 424 23.31 -23.62 17.23
CA ILE A 424 22.50 -22.78 18.13
C ILE A 424 23.39 -21.98 19.11
N ASP A 425 24.53 -22.52 19.54
CA ASP A 425 25.38 -21.88 20.57
C ASP A 425 26.14 -20.61 20.12
N PHE A 426 26.37 -20.41 18.82
CA PHE A 426 27.18 -19.27 18.34
C PHE A 426 26.42 -17.93 18.42
N ARG A 427 25.10 -17.94 18.20
CA ARG A 427 24.26 -16.73 18.28
C ARG A 427 24.06 -16.26 19.73
N THR A 428 23.89 -17.19 20.66
CA THR A 428 23.74 -16.88 22.09
C THR A 428 25.03 -16.29 22.66
N ALA A 429 26.19 -16.86 22.32
CA ALA A 429 27.49 -16.32 22.74
C ALA A 429 27.77 -14.90 22.22
N THR A 430 27.44 -14.60 20.96
CA THR A 430 27.61 -13.25 20.37
C THR A 430 26.68 -12.21 21.01
N THR A 431 25.44 -12.57 21.35
CA THR A 431 24.55 -11.65 22.09
C THR A 431 25.03 -11.33 23.51
N GLY A 432 25.60 -12.30 24.22
CA GLY A 432 26.14 -12.09 25.56
C GLY A 432 27.34 -11.14 25.58
N VAL A 433 28.21 -11.21 24.57
CA VAL A 433 29.35 -10.28 24.42
C VAL A 433 28.86 -8.86 24.14
N ALA A 434 27.92 -8.69 23.20
CA ALA A 434 27.36 -7.37 22.88
C ALA A 434 26.68 -6.71 24.10
N ALA A 435 25.90 -7.49 24.87
CA ALA A 435 25.29 -7.01 26.10
C ALA A 435 26.34 -6.59 27.15
N LYS A 436 27.40 -7.39 27.33
CA LYS A 436 28.49 -7.04 28.27
C LYS A 436 29.21 -5.76 27.85
N THR A 437 29.52 -5.60 26.57
CA THR A 437 30.17 -4.39 26.06
C THR A 437 29.27 -3.17 26.24
N MET A 438 27.98 -3.26 25.87
CA MET A 438 27.01 -2.18 26.09
C MET A 438 26.94 -1.77 27.57
N ARG A 439 26.91 -2.74 28.50
CA ARG A 439 26.90 -2.46 29.94
C ARG A 439 28.14 -1.67 30.38
N ASN A 440 29.32 -2.01 29.87
CA ASN A 440 30.54 -1.28 30.18
C ASN A 440 30.48 0.17 29.66
N GLU A 441 30.06 0.37 28.41
CA GLU A 441 29.93 1.71 27.81
C GLU A 441 28.89 2.57 28.56
N ILE A 442 27.76 1.97 28.95
CA ILE A 442 26.77 2.64 29.81
C ILE A 442 27.39 3.00 31.17
N GLY A 443 28.16 2.10 31.79
CA GLY A 443 28.86 2.39 33.04
C GLY A 443 29.83 3.57 32.90
N HIS A 444 30.54 3.65 31.76
CA HIS A 444 31.38 4.80 31.44
C HIS A 444 30.55 6.08 31.28
N LEU A 445 29.41 6.04 30.58
CA LEU A 445 28.49 7.17 30.44
C LEU A 445 28.01 7.68 31.81
N VAL A 446 27.54 6.79 32.68
CA VAL A 446 27.07 7.15 34.04
C VAL A 446 28.21 7.75 34.87
N ALA A 447 29.44 7.27 34.71
CA ALA A 447 30.61 7.82 35.40
C ALA A 447 30.94 9.26 34.99
N THR A 448 30.48 9.74 33.82
CA THR A 448 30.70 11.13 33.39
C THR A 448 29.85 12.17 34.12
N VAL A 449 28.80 11.75 34.84
CA VAL A 449 27.94 12.65 35.63
C VAL A 449 28.54 12.88 37.01
N ALA A 450 28.85 14.14 37.32
CA ALA A 450 29.49 14.52 38.58
C ALA A 450 28.50 14.62 39.76
N ASP A 451 27.33 15.23 39.54
CA ASP A 451 26.33 15.45 40.59
C ASP A 451 25.69 14.12 41.05
N PRO A 452 25.72 13.77 42.35
CA PRO A 452 25.22 12.48 42.83
C PRO A 452 23.72 12.24 42.57
N GLN A 453 22.88 13.26 42.69
CA GLN A 453 21.42 13.11 42.48
C GLN A 453 21.11 12.90 41.01
N THR A 454 21.67 13.74 40.14
CA THR A 454 21.55 13.64 38.69
C THR A 454 22.13 12.32 38.18
N LYS A 455 23.25 11.86 38.75
CA LYS A 455 23.87 10.58 38.43
C LYS A 455 22.94 9.40 38.74
N LYS A 456 22.26 9.42 39.90
CA LYS A 456 21.31 8.37 40.28
C LYS A 456 20.10 8.31 39.34
N ALA A 457 19.54 9.47 38.99
CA ALA A 457 18.43 9.54 38.02
C ALA A 457 18.86 9.04 36.64
N PHE A 458 20.03 9.49 36.16
CA PHE A 458 20.58 9.08 34.87
C PHE A 458 20.95 7.59 34.83
N ASP A 459 21.51 7.02 35.90
CA ASP A 459 21.77 5.59 36.00
C ASP A 459 20.46 4.78 35.89
N THR A 460 19.39 5.24 36.55
CA THR A 460 18.06 4.59 36.44
C THR A 460 17.55 4.57 34.99
N GLU A 461 17.66 5.69 34.26
CA GLU A 461 17.34 5.74 32.82
C GLU A 461 18.21 4.76 32.02
N MET A 462 19.51 4.70 32.31
CA MET A 462 20.44 3.83 31.61
C MET A 462 20.23 2.35 31.89
N GLN A 463 19.82 1.97 33.10
CA GLN A 463 19.41 0.60 33.41
C GLN A 463 18.15 0.21 32.65
N ALA A 464 17.17 1.12 32.55
CA ALA A 464 15.95 0.89 31.77
C ALA A 464 16.25 0.75 30.27
N PHE A 465 17.15 1.57 29.72
CA PHE A 465 17.67 1.41 28.36
C PHE A 465 18.38 0.06 28.17
N PHE A 466 19.24 -0.33 29.11
CA PHE A 466 19.98 -1.58 29.03
C PHE A 466 19.04 -2.80 29.05
N TYR A 467 17.99 -2.77 29.87
CA TYR A 467 16.94 -3.79 29.85
C TYR A 467 16.27 -3.87 28.47
N LEU A 468 15.88 -2.74 27.87
CA LEU A 468 15.30 -2.72 26.53
C LEU A 468 16.25 -3.26 25.46
N PHE A 469 17.54 -2.89 25.54
CA PHE A 469 18.57 -3.36 24.61
C PHE A 469 18.80 -4.88 24.71
N THR A 470 18.86 -5.42 25.93
CA THR A 470 19.03 -6.88 26.11
C THR A 470 17.83 -7.67 25.63
N ARG A 471 16.60 -7.16 25.82
CA ARG A 471 15.38 -7.75 25.23
C ARG A 471 15.45 -7.72 23.70
N TYR A 472 15.84 -6.60 23.10
CA TYR A 472 16.04 -6.49 21.66
C TYR A 472 17.03 -7.54 21.12
N LEU A 473 18.16 -7.75 21.80
CA LEU A 473 19.12 -8.81 21.41
C LEU A 473 18.51 -10.21 21.53
N SER A 474 17.73 -10.47 22.58
CA SER A 474 17.08 -11.76 22.80
C SER A 474 16.02 -12.06 21.74
N GLU A 475 15.13 -11.11 21.46
CA GLU A 475 14.07 -11.23 20.44
C GLU A 475 14.68 -11.40 19.05
N ARG A 476 15.74 -10.66 18.73
CA ARG A 476 16.50 -10.81 17.48
C ARG A 476 17.15 -12.18 17.35
N ALA A 477 17.64 -12.76 18.44
CA ALA A 477 18.26 -14.10 18.44
C ALA A 477 17.23 -15.22 18.28
N LYS A 478 16.05 -15.06 18.88
CA LYS A 478 14.95 -16.03 18.82
C LYS A 478 14.18 -16.01 17.50
N SER A 479 14.29 -14.94 16.70
CA SER A 479 13.47 -14.74 15.49
C SER A 479 11.98 -14.98 15.75
N GLN A 480 11.50 -14.56 16.93
CA GLN A 480 10.13 -14.79 17.34
C GLN A 480 9.23 -13.78 16.63
N GLU A 481 8.75 -14.16 15.44
CA GLU A 481 7.72 -13.42 14.73
C GLU A 481 6.36 -13.72 15.36
N LEU A 482 5.45 -12.74 15.30
CA LEU A 482 4.07 -12.91 15.70
C LEU A 482 3.41 -13.95 14.79
N ASP A 483 2.79 -14.98 15.38
CA ASP A 483 2.12 -16.05 14.64
C ASP A 483 0.82 -15.50 14.01
N TRP A 484 0.89 -15.17 12.72
CA TRP A 484 -0.19 -14.51 12.00
C TRP A 484 -1.50 -15.33 12.01
N ASP A 485 -1.40 -16.65 12.00
CA ASP A 485 -2.57 -17.54 11.96
C ASP A 485 -3.38 -17.53 13.27
N ARG A 486 -2.78 -17.03 14.37
CA ARG A 486 -3.46 -16.87 15.66
C ARG A 486 -4.19 -15.53 15.77
N ILE A 487 -3.95 -14.58 14.88
CA ILE A 487 -4.62 -13.29 14.88
C ILE A 487 -6.09 -13.49 14.52
N LYS A 488 -6.97 -12.99 15.38
CA LYS A 488 -8.41 -12.94 15.12
C LYS A 488 -8.89 -11.49 15.14
N SER A 489 -10.00 -11.26 14.44
CA SER A 489 -10.73 -10.00 14.60
C SER A 489 -11.22 -9.90 16.05
N PRO A 490 -11.17 -8.72 16.68
CA PRO A 490 -11.73 -8.53 18.01
C PRO A 490 -13.20 -8.96 18.06
N ALA A 491 -13.61 -9.58 19.17
CA ALA A 491 -15.00 -9.90 19.44
C ALA A 491 -15.84 -8.62 19.64
N GLU A 492 -17.17 -8.71 19.56
CA GLU A 492 -18.06 -7.54 19.68
C GLU A 492 -17.94 -6.89 21.06
N GLU A 493 -17.75 -7.68 22.12
CA GLU A 493 -17.50 -7.23 23.49
C GLU A 493 -16.13 -6.55 23.69
N GLN A 494 -15.17 -6.82 22.80
CA GLN A 494 -13.83 -6.24 22.86
C GLN A 494 -13.75 -4.87 22.17
N ILE A 495 -14.73 -4.50 21.34
CA ILE A 495 -14.81 -3.18 20.67
C ILE A 495 -16.23 -2.64 20.79
N VAL A 496 -16.45 -1.79 21.79
CA VAL A 496 -17.76 -1.21 22.08
C VAL A 496 -18.04 -0.04 21.13
N PRO A 497 -19.18 0.00 20.42
CA PRO A 497 -19.57 1.16 19.62
C PRO A 497 -19.84 2.38 20.50
N TYR A 498 -19.32 3.56 20.11
CA TYR A 498 -19.52 4.80 20.87
C TYR A 498 -21.01 5.17 21.09
N ALA A 499 -21.88 4.81 20.15
CA ALA A 499 -23.32 5.05 20.26
C ALA A 499 -24.00 4.27 21.41
N ASN A 500 -23.35 3.23 21.93
CA ASN A 500 -23.88 2.38 23.00
C ASN A 500 -23.40 2.81 24.39
N LEU A 501 -22.58 3.86 24.49
CA LEU A 501 -22.05 4.31 25.77
C LEU A 501 -23.15 4.88 26.67
N PRO A 502 -23.05 4.68 27.99
CA PRO A 502 -24.00 5.24 28.94
C PRO A 502 -23.94 6.77 28.93
N LYS A 503 -25.06 7.39 29.28
CA LYS A 503 -25.07 8.82 29.58
C LYS A 503 -24.30 9.07 30.88
N PRO A 504 -23.56 10.18 31.00
CA PRO A 504 -22.89 10.55 32.25
C PRO A 504 -23.90 10.59 33.41
N ALA A 505 -23.64 9.84 34.47
CA ALA A 505 -24.56 9.75 35.61
C ALA A 505 -24.30 10.85 36.65
N ASP A 506 -23.02 11.15 36.93
CA ASP A 506 -22.60 12.16 37.90
C ASP A 506 -21.38 12.96 37.36
N PRO A 507 -21.53 14.27 37.09
CA PRO A 507 -20.41 15.15 36.70
C PRO A 507 -19.25 15.14 37.70
N LYS A 508 -19.48 14.79 38.98
CA LYS A 508 -18.42 14.69 39.98
C LYS A 508 -17.41 13.60 39.68
N ASN A 509 -17.71 12.64 38.81
CA ASN A 509 -16.75 11.63 38.35
C ASN A 509 -15.52 12.29 37.69
N LEU A 510 -15.66 13.49 37.13
CA LEU A 510 -14.54 14.27 36.61
C LEU A 510 -13.51 14.62 37.69
N ASN A 511 -13.87 14.72 38.97
CA ASN A 511 -12.90 14.93 40.04
C ASN A 511 -11.92 13.77 40.20
N LYS A 512 -12.27 12.57 39.70
CA LYS A 512 -11.38 11.40 39.67
C LYS A 512 -10.49 11.36 38.42
N LEU A 513 -10.70 12.26 37.46
CA LEU A 513 -9.98 12.29 36.19
C LEU A 513 -8.77 13.23 36.25
N ALA A 514 -7.70 12.82 35.59
CA ALA A 514 -6.57 13.65 35.19
C ALA A 514 -6.38 13.57 33.67
N VAL A 515 -5.92 14.66 33.04
CA VAL A 515 -5.70 14.72 31.59
C VAL A 515 -4.22 14.84 31.30
N LEU A 516 -3.65 13.95 30.51
CA LEU A 516 -2.26 13.98 30.07
C LEU A 516 -2.16 14.18 28.56
N LYS A 517 -1.35 15.16 28.15
CA LYS A 517 -0.96 15.36 26.76
C LYS A 517 0.48 14.93 26.52
N VAL A 518 0.67 14.06 25.53
CA VAL A 518 2.00 13.66 25.06
C VAL A 518 2.59 14.81 24.25
N ASN A 519 3.60 15.46 24.82
CA ASN A 519 4.23 16.68 24.33
C ASN A 519 5.75 16.52 24.09
N GLY A 520 6.20 15.29 23.83
CA GLY A 520 7.61 14.99 23.54
C GLY A 520 8.02 15.26 22.08
N GLY A 521 7.06 15.43 21.18
CA GLY A 521 7.28 15.54 19.73
C GLY A 521 7.68 16.95 19.26
N LEU A 522 8.65 17.00 18.34
CA LEU A 522 9.03 18.21 17.62
C LEU A 522 8.22 18.36 16.33
N GLY A 523 7.98 19.60 15.90
CA GLY A 523 7.36 19.93 14.62
C GLY A 523 8.34 19.94 13.43
N THR A 524 9.41 19.12 13.45
CA THR A 524 10.51 19.18 12.45
C THR A 524 10.03 18.89 11.02
N SER A 525 9.04 18.02 10.85
CA SER A 525 8.39 17.75 9.55
C SER A 525 7.84 19.03 8.92
N MET A 526 7.31 19.93 9.75
CA MET A 526 6.77 21.23 9.39
C MET A 526 7.78 22.38 9.51
N GLY A 527 9.05 22.08 9.81
CA GLY A 527 10.12 23.07 9.90
C GLY A 527 10.25 23.78 11.24
N MET A 528 9.60 23.29 12.28
CA MET A 528 9.73 23.87 13.62
C MET A 528 10.97 23.34 14.34
N THR A 529 11.59 24.20 15.14
CA THR A 529 12.70 23.87 16.04
C THR A 529 12.24 23.55 17.46
N GLY A 530 11.04 24.02 17.85
CA GLY A 530 10.49 23.83 19.20
C GLY A 530 9.36 22.82 19.29
N ALA A 531 8.73 22.79 20.48
CA ALA A 531 7.59 21.93 20.79
C ALA A 531 6.45 22.15 19.80
N LYS A 532 5.90 21.06 19.25
CA LYS A 532 4.79 21.14 18.28
C LYS A 532 3.54 21.77 18.89
N SER A 533 3.32 21.60 20.19
CA SER A 533 2.21 22.20 20.93
C SER A 533 2.22 23.73 20.92
N ALA A 534 3.35 24.36 20.61
CA ALA A 534 3.51 25.80 20.46
C ALA A 534 3.09 26.32 19.08
N LEU A 535 2.74 25.44 18.14
CA LEU A 535 2.28 25.85 16.81
C LEU A 535 0.92 26.53 16.93
N GLU A 536 0.80 27.72 16.37
CA GLU A 536 -0.45 28.45 16.23
C GLU A 536 -1.37 27.74 15.22
N VAL A 537 -2.57 27.42 15.68
CA VAL A 537 -3.52 26.58 14.97
C VAL A 537 -4.69 27.39 14.45
N LYS A 538 -5.36 28.19 15.29
CA LYS A 538 -6.56 28.95 14.90
C LYS A 538 -6.71 30.18 15.81
N ASP A 539 -7.12 31.31 15.25
CA ASP A 539 -7.37 32.57 15.96
C ASP A 539 -6.25 32.94 16.95
N ASP A 540 -5.00 32.90 16.47
CA ASP A 540 -3.77 33.17 17.22
C ASP A 540 -3.52 32.25 18.43
N MET A 541 -4.30 31.17 18.59
CA MET A 541 -4.14 30.17 19.65
C MET A 541 -3.31 28.97 19.20
N THR A 542 -2.41 28.52 20.06
CA THR A 542 -1.62 27.30 19.88
C THR A 542 -2.39 26.04 20.29
N PHE A 543 -1.89 24.85 19.96
CA PHE A 543 -2.49 23.58 20.48
C PHE A 543 -2.60 23.58 22.00
N LEU A 544 -1.59 24.12 22.68
CA LEU A 544 -1.59 24.19 24.14
C LEU A 544 -2.62 25.19 24.65
N ASP A 545 -2.80 26.34 23.99
CA ASP A 545 -3.85 27.31 24.35
C ASP A 545 -5.24 26.68 24.26
N LEU A 546 -5.49 25.96 23.16
CA LEU A 546 -6.76 25.27 22.94
C LEU A 546 -7.00 24.23 24.03
N THR A 547 -5.99 23.41 24.36
CA THR A 547 -6.10 22.40 25.42
C THR A 547 -6.38 23.06 26.78
N VAL A 548 -5.65 24.12 27.13
CA VAL A 548 -5.82 24.82 28.40
C VAL A 548 -7.23 25.40 28.50
N ARG A 549 -7.73 26.05 27.44
CA ARG A 549 -9.08 26.60 27.38
C ARG A 549 -10.17 25.52 27.50
N GLN A 550 -9.95 24.34 26.91
CA GLN A 550 -10.87 23.20 27.04
C GLN A 550 -10.99 22.74 28.50
N ILE A 551 -9.87 22.56 29.21
CA ILE A 551 -9.89 22.08 30.60
C ILE A 551 -10.35 23.17 31.55
N GLU A 552 -9.96 24.43 31.33
CA GLU A 552 -10.47 25.58 32.10
C GLU A 552 -12.00 25.69 32.00
N HIS A 553 -12.54 25.56 30.78
CA HIS A 553 -13.98 25.56 30.56
C HIS A 553 -14.66 24.36 31.24
N LEU A 554 -14.07 23.17 31.16
CA LEU A 554 -14.57 21.96 31.84
C LEU A 554 -14.62 22.15 33.36
N ASN A 555 -13.53 22.64 33.97
CA ASN A 555 -13.42 22.87 35.40
C ASN A 555 -14.44 23.90 35.89
N THR A 556 -14.59 25.00 35.15
CA THR A 556 -15.53 26.08 35.50
C THR A 556 -16.99 25.63 35.38
N THR A 557 -17.33 24.96 34.28
CA THR A 557 -18.72 24.57 33.98
C THR A 557 -19.20 23.45 34.88
N SER A 558 -18.37 22.42 35.09
CA SER A 558 -18.72 21.25 35.92
C SER A 558 -18.36 21.42 37.40
N ARG A 559 -17.71 22.53 37.78
CA ARG A 559 -17.24 22.84 39.14
C ARG A 559 -16.36 21.72 39.72
N VAL A 560 -15.35 21.34 38.94
CA VAL A 560 -14.39 20.27 39.24
C VAL A 560 -12.96 20.77 39.09
N ASP A 561 -11.99 20.04 39.66
CA ASP A 561 -10.56 20.32 39.47
C ASP A 561 -9.89 19.18 38.68
N VAL A 562 -9.95 19.25 37.35
CA VAL A 562 -9.21 18.33 36.46
C VAL A 562 -7.82 18.93 36.18
N PRO A 563 -6.72 18.27 36.60
CA PRO A 563 -5.38 18.74 36.29
C PRO A 563 -4.98 18.39 34.85
N LEU A 564 -4.16 19.27 34.25
CA LEU A 564 -3.50 19.05 32.96
C LEU A 564 -2.04 18.65 33.18
N ILE A 565 -1.64 17.50 32.66
CA ILE A 565 -0.28 16.98 32.73
C ILE A 565 0.34 17.00 31.34
N LEU A 566 1.57 17.50 31.22
CA LEU A 566 2.32 17.51 29.97
C LEU A 566 3.56 16.61 30.10
N MET A 567 3.56 15.52 29.34
CA MET A 567 4.72 14.64 29.21
C MET A 567 5.66 15.21 28.14
N THR A 568 6.75 15.84 28.56
CA THR A 568 7.72 16.49 27.65
C THR A 568 8.88 15.55 27.29
N SER A 569 9.78 16.01 26.42
CA SER A 569 11.09 15.39 26.19
C SER A 569 12.22 16.39 26.45
N PHE A 570 13.47 15.93 26.53
CA PHE A 570 14.64 16.82 26.58
C PHE A 570 14.75 17.80 25.38
N ASN A 571 13.98 17.55 24.31
CA ASN A 571 13.86 18.47 23.17
C ASN A 571 12.78 19.53 23.34
N THR A 572 11.75 19.29 24.18
CA THR A 572 10.57 20.16 24.30
C THR A 572 10.37 20.75 25.69
N HIS A 573 11.09 20.26 26.70
CA HIS A 573 10.88 20.62 28.11
C HIS A 573 11.04 22.13 28.38
N GLU A 574 12.21 22.69 28.06
CA GLU A 574 12.51 24.11 28.28
C GLU A 574 11.55 25.05 27.52
N ASP A 575 11.21 24.69 26.28
CA ASP A 575 10.24 25.45 25.48
C ASP A 575 8.87 25.42 26.14
N THR A 576 8.44 24.25 26.60
CA THR A 576 7.14 24.06 27.26
C THR A 576 7.08 24.84 28.56
N LEU A 577 8.13 24.78 29.39
CA LEU A 577 8.22 25.54 30.65
C LEU A 577 8.11 27.05 30.43
N ARG A 578 8.71 27.56 29.35
CA ARG A 578 8.57 28.98 28.98
C ARG A 578 7.15 29.33 28.57
N ILE A 579 6.50 28.46 27.80
CA ILE A 579 5.13 28.70 27.29
C ILE A 579 4.11 28.64 28.43
N ILE A 580 4.21 27.68 29.35
CA ILE A 580 3.19 27.50 30.40
C ILE A 580 3.13 28.65 31.41
N LYS A 581 4.20 29.45 31.54
CA LYS A 581 4.21 30.64 32.42
C LYS A 581 3.09 31.62 32.12
N LYS A 582 2.59 31.67 30.87
CA LYS A 582 1.45 32.54 30.51
C LYS A 582 0.14 32.14 31.19
N TYR A 583 0.02 30.91 31.67
CA TYR A 583 -1.19 30.38 32.30
C TYR A 583 -1.14 30.41 33.83
N ALA A 584 -0.10 31.00 34.44
CA ALA A 584 0.09 30.99 35.89
C ALA A 584 -1.09 31.59 36.68
N ASN A 585 -1.86 32.50 36.08
CA ASN A 585 -3.00 33.17 36.70
C ASN A 585 -4.36 32.54 36.33
N GLN A 586 -4.37 31.44 35.58
CA GLN A 586 -5.62 30.74 35.21
C GLN A 586 -6.02 29.72 36.27
N GLN A 587 -7.31 29.40 36.34
CA GLN A 587 -7.85 28.38 37.25
C GLN A 587 -7.62 26.96 36.70
N LEU A 588 -6.36 26.65 36.37
CA LEU A 588 -5.94 25.35 35.86
C LEU A 588 -4.59 24.98 36.42
N ARG A 589 -4.50 23.79 37.01
CA ARG A 589 -3.23 23.23 37.45
C ARG A 589 -2.54 22.50 36.31
N ILE A 590 -1.36 22.99 35.92
CA ILE A 590 -0.52 22.38 34.88
C ILE A 590 0.73 21.77 35.53
N THR A 591 0.89 20.46 35.38
CA THR A 591 2.07 19.71 35.84
C THR A 591 2.87 19.23 34.63
N THR A 592 4.20 19.33 34.68
CA THR A 592 5.08 18.81 33.63
C THR A 592 6.01 17.76 34.20
N PHE A 593 6.27 16.69 33.45
CA PHE A 593 7.39 15.78 33.72
C PHE A 593 8.08 15.40 32.42
N ASN A 594 9.35 15.07 32.51
CA ASN A 594 10.15 14.68 31.36
C ASN A 594 10.14 13.16 31.18
N GLN A 595 9.98 12.70 29.95
CA GLN A 595 10.22 11.30 29.61
C GLN A 595 11.73 11.02 29.54
N SER A 596 12.09 9.74 29.58
CA SER A 596 13.47 9.27 29.59
C SER A 596 14.23 9.69 28.32
N ARG A 597 15.57 9.70 28.42
CA ARG A 597 16.48 10.01 27.30
C ARG A 597 17.44 8.85 27.05
N TYR A 598 17.29 8.15 25.93
CA TYR A 598 18.12 6.99 25.60
C TYR A 598 19.20 7.30 24.54
N PRO A 599 20.37 6.63 24.61
CA PRO A 599 21.44 6.82 23.64
C PRO A 599 21.09 6.11 22.34
N ARG A 600 21.24 6.80 21.19
CA ARG A 600 21.16 6.14 19.88
C ARG A 600 22.22 5.07 19.79
N ILE A 601 21.95 4.02 19.00
CA ILE A 601 22.86 2.88 18.85
C ILE A 601 23.39 2.87 17.42
N TYR A 602 24.70 2.76 17.23
CA TYR A 602 25.26 2.53 15.89
C TYR A 602 24.83 1.17 15.36
N LYS A 603 24.31 1.13 14.12
CA LYS A 603 23.74 -0.09 13.55
C LYS A 603 24.77 -1.22 13.39
N GLU A 604 26.01 -0.87 13.07
CA GLU A 604 27.08 -1.84 12.80
C GLU A 604 27.76 -2.33 14.09
N SER A 605 28.20 -1.41 14.96
CA SER A 605 28.93 -1.76 16.18
C SER A 605 28.04 -2.17 17.35
N LEU A 606 26.75 -1.82 17.31
CA LEU A 606 25.81 -1.95 18.43
C LEU A 606 26.28 -1.25 19.71
N LEU A 607 27.06 -0.18 19.57
CA LEU A 607 27.54 0.65 20.69
C LEU A 607 26.70 1.94 20.77
N PRO A 608 26.62 2.58 21.96
CA PRO A 608 25.96 3.86 22.09
C PRO A 608 26.71 4.93 21.28
N CYS A 609 25.97 5.82 20.63
CA CYS A 609 26.50 6.97 19.92
C CYS A 609 27.18 7.99 20.85
N PRO A 610 26.57 8.39 21.99
CA PRO A 610 27.23 9.30 22.92
C PRO A 610 28.32 8.57 23.72
N LYS A 611 29.39 9.31 24.03
CA LYS A 611 30.49 8.92 24.93
C LYS A 611 30.40 9.59 26.30
N ARG A 612 29.65 10.69 26.41
CA ARG A 612 29.40 11.41 27.66
C ARG A 612 27.92 11.75 27.81
N ALA A 613 27.45 11.93 29.06
CA ALA A 613 26.06 12.27 29.35
C ALA A 613 25.63 13.67 28.83
N ASP A 614 26.60 14.57 28.66
CA ASP A 614 26.46 15.95 28.16
C ASP A 614 26.73 16.09 26.65
N ASP A 615 26.94 14.97 25.93
CA ASP A 615 27.10 14.99 24.48
C ASP A 615 25.88 15.56 23.76
N ASP A 616 26.11 16.01 22.52
CA ASP A 616 25.11 16.59 21.63
C ASP A 616 23.78 15.82 21.63
N LYS A 617 22.67 16.56 21.77
CA LYS A 617 21.29 16.08 21.72
C LYS A 617 21.01 15.16 20.53
N LYS A 618 21.71 15.35 19.40
CA LYS A 618 21.58 14.50 18.21
C LYS A 618 21.97 13.03 18.45
N ASN A 619 22.78 12.75 19.46
CA ASN A 619 23.18 11.38 19.82
C ASN A 619 22.16 10.68 20.73
N TRP A 620 21.12 11.39 21.16
CA TRP A 620 20.08 10.89 22.05
C TRP A 620 18.73 10.81 21.33
N TYR A 621 17.78 10.12 21.93
CA TYR A 621 16.38 10.11 21.49
C TYR A 621 15.44 9.79 22.66
N PRO A 622 14.19 10.28 22.62
CA PRO A 622 13.16 9.79 23.52
C PRO A 622 12.67 8.40 23.09
N PRO A 623 12.46 7.44 24.01
CA PRO A 623 12.12 6.04 23.68
C PRO A 623 10.65 5.80 23.28
N GLY A 624 10.06 6.73 22.53
CA GLY A 624 8.66 6.69 22.13
C GLY A 624 7.70 7.00 23.27
N HIS A 625 6.40 6.98 22.96
CA HIS A 625 5.36 7.32 23.94
C HIS A 625 5.06 6.18 24.93
N GLY A 626 5.55 4.95 24.70
CA GLY A 626 5.42 3.85 25.66
C GLY A 626 6.21 4.05 26.96
N ASP A 627 7.19 4.96 26.97
CA ASP A 627 7.91 5.37 28.18
C ASP A 627 7.06 6.17 29.18
N LEU A 628 5.83 6.53 28.79
CA LEU A 628 4.83 7.18 29.63
C LEU A 628 4.76 6.54 31.02
N TYR A 629 4.71 5.20 31.09
CA TYR A 629 4.47 4.49 32.33
C TYR A 629 5.65 4.59 33.31
N ASN A 630 6.87 4.37 32.80
CA ASN A 630 8.09 4.52 33.60
C ASN A 630 8.30 5.97 34.03
N ALA A 631 8.16 6.92 33.11
CA ALA A 631 8.36 8.34 33.39
C ALA A 631 7.31 8.91 34.37
N LEU A 632 6.06 8.47 34.27
CA LEU A 632 5.00 8.88 35.21
C LEU A 632 5.24 8.33 36.62
N LEU A 633 5.73 7.09 36.73
CA LEU A 633 6.10 6.48 38.01
C LEU A 633 7.32 7.19 38.63
N HIS A 634 8.43 7.29 37.90
CA HIS A 634 9.68 7.86 38.42
C HIS A 634 9.60 9.37 38.72
N SER A 635 8.71 10.09 38.04
CA SER A 635 8.47 11.52 38.34
C SER A 635 7.72 11.75 39.66
N GLY A 636 7.12 10.71 40.25
CA GLY A 636 6.25 10.83 41.43
C GLY A 636 4.86 11.41 41.13
N VAL A 637 4.57 11.78 39.88
CA VAL A 637 3.27 12.32 39.48
C VAL A 637 2.17 11.27 39.62
N LEU A 638 2.45 9.98 39.39
CA LEU A 638 1.50 8.90 39.64
C LEU A 638 1.02 8.90 41.11
N ASP A 639 1.95 8.94 42.06
CA ASP A 639 1.65 8.93 43.49
C ASP A 639 0.94 10.20 43.92
N GLN A 640 1.36 11.35 43.37
CA GLN A 640 0.69 12.62 43.59
C GLN A 640 -0.78 12.57 43.17
N LEU A 641 -1.06 12.11 41.95
CA LEU A 641 -2.44 12.02 41.43
C LEU A 641 -3.30 11.08 42.28
N LEU A 642 -2.75 9.93 42.69
CA LEU A 642 -3.45 8.99 43.56
C LEU A 642 -3.73 9.58 44.95
N ALA A 643 -2.77 10.30 45.54
CA ALA A 643 -2.94 10.97 46.84
C ALA A 643 -4.01 12.07 46.78
N GLU A 644 -4.17 12.72 45.63
CA GLU A 644 -5.22 13.72 45.35
C GLU A 644 -6.59 13.09 45.03
N GLY A 645 -6.70 11.76 45.08
CA GLY A 645 -7.95 11.04 44.81
C GLY A 645 -8.28 10.86 43.33
N LYS A 646 -7.32 11.06 42.42
CA LYS A 646 -7.49 10.74 41.00
C LYS A 646 -7.41 9.23 40.80
N GLU A 647 -8.30 8.70 39.98
CA GLU A 647 -8.38 7.27 39.68
C GLU A 647 -8.15 6.97 38.19
N TYR A 648 -8.41 7.93 37.30
CA TYR A 648 -8.37 7.74 35.86
C TYR A 648 -7.48 8.79 35.17
N LEU A 649 -6.79 8.37 34.12
CA LEU A 649 -5.92 9.21 33.30
C LEU A 649 -6.37 9.15 31.84
N PHE A 650 -6.75 10.29 31.27
CA PHE A 650 -6.98 10.43 29.85
C PHE A 650 -5.72 10.91 29.14
N VAL A 651 -5.12 10.05 28.31
CA VAL A 651 -3.88 10.29 27.58
C VAL A 651 -4.20 10.55 26.11
N SER A 652 -3.65 11.62 25.54
CA SER A 652 -3.75 11.87 24.09
C SER A 652 -2.56 12.66 23.56
N ASN A 653 -2.37 12.66 22.24
CA ASN A 653 -1.32 13.48 21.62
C ASN A 653 -1.66 14.97 21.73
N SER A 654 -0.64 15.81 22.00
CA SER A 654 -0.80 17.28 22.01
C SER A 654 -1.21 17.86 20.65
N ASP A 655 -0.98 17.15 19.55
CA ASP A 655 -1.34 17.58 18.20
C ASP A 655 -2.66 17.00 17.68
N ASN A 656 -3.43 16.28 18.52
CA ASN A 656 -4.78 15.82 18.22
C ASN A 656 -5.82 16.76 18.86
N LEU A 657 -6.44 17.60 18.05
CA LEU A 657 -7.42 18.60 18.52
C LEU A 657 -8.80 18.01 18.82
N GLY A 658 -9.08 16.83 18.28
CA GLY A 658 -10.32 16.10 18.55
C GLY A 658 -10.32 15.37 19.89
N ALA A 659 -9.16 15.24 20.53
CA ALA A 659 -9.01 14.52 21.80
C ALA A 659 -9.44 15.38 23.00
N VAL A 660 -10.74 15.60 23.12
CA VAL A 660 -11.39 16.29 24.24
C VAL A 660 -11.89 15.28 25.27
N VAL A 661 -12.04 15.69 26.54
CA VAL A 661 -12.61 14.84 27.59
C VAL A 661 -14.04 14.45 27.21
N ASP A 662 -14.34 13.15 27.28
CA ASP A 662 -15.67 12.60 27.03
C ASP A 662 -16.20 11.92 28.30
N GLU A 663 -17.24 12.50 28.88
CA GLU A 663 -17.83 12.00 30.11
C GLU A 663 -18.51 10.63 29.94
N SER A 664 -18.98 10.29 28.73
CA SER A 664 -19.64 9.01 28.46
C SER A 664 -18.61 7.88 28.45
N ILE A 665 -17.41 8.14 27.92
CA ILE A 665 -16.29 7.19 27.97
C ILE A 665 -15.81 7.00 29.41
N LEU A 666 -15.68 8.09 30.18
CA LEU A 666 -15.32 8.01 31.60
C LEU A 666 -16.35 7.20 32.39
N GLN A 667 -17.64 7.46 32.18
CA GLN A 667 -18.73 6.74 32.83
C GLN A 667 -18.69 5.25 32.48
N HIS A 668 -18.52 4.92 31.19
CA HIS A 668 -18.35 3.54 30.75
C HIS A 668 -17.18 2.83 31.43
N MET A 669 -16.03 3.50 31.54
CA MET A 669 -14.85 2.95 32.22
C MET A 669 -15.12 2.59 33.68
N ILE A 670 -15.89 3.44 34.37
CA ILE A 670 -16.33 3.23 35.76
C ILE A 670 -17.29 2.04 35.84
N ASP A 671 -18.35 2.04 35.02
CA ASP A 671 -19.43 1.05 35.07
C ASP A 671 -18.93 -0.36 34.74
N THR A 672 -18.03 -0.49 33.75
CA THR A 672 -17.47 -1.79 33.36
C THR A 672 -16.27 -2.21 34.21
N ASN A 673 -15.83 -1.35 35.15
CA ASN A 673 -14.58 -1.54 35.90
C ASN A 673 -13.40 -1.89 34.97
N ALA A 674 -13.28 -1.14 33.87
CA ALA A 674 -12.23 -1.33 32.89
C ALA A 674 -10.95 -0.65 33.38
N GLU A 675 -9.82 -1.37 33.33
CA GLU A 675 -8.55 -0.78 33.76
C GLU A 675 -7.85 -0.02 32.61
N PHE A 676 -8.21 -0.29 31.36
CA PHE A 676 -7.67 0.38 30.18
C PHE A 676 -8.69 0.41 29.03
N LEU A 677 -8.95 1.59 28.47
CA LEU A 677 -9.72 1.76 27.24
C LEU A 677 -8.87 2.43 26.17
N MET A 678 -9.01 1.93 24.93
CA MET A 678 -8.38 2.54 23.77
C MET A 678 -9.46 3.02 22.80
N GLU A 679 -9.49 4.31 22.50
CA GLU A 679 -10.36 4.80 21.43
C GLU A 679 -9.76 4.38 20.08
N VAL A 680 -10.57 3.68 19.29
CA VAL A 680 -10.28 3.33 17.91
C VAL A 680 -11.28 4.05 17.01
N THR A 681 -10.91 4.30 15.75
CA THR A 681 -11.85 4.84 14.77
C THR A 681 -11.72 4.11 13.45
N ASP A 682 -12.70 4.28 12.57
CA ASP A 682 -12.73 3.61 11.28
C ASP A 682 -11.54 4.03 10.41
N LYS A 683 -10.86 3.03 9.84
CA LYS A 683 -9.65 3.17 9.06
C LYS A 683 -9.99 3.71 7.66
N THR A 684 -9.36 4.81 7.27
CA THR A 684 -9.46 5.35 5.90
C THR A 684 -8.24 4.97 5.07
N LYS A 685 -8.23 5.33 3.78
CA LYS A 685 -7.05 5.15 2.91
C LYS A 685 -5.80 5.90 3.40
N ALA A 686 -5.97 6.96 4.20
CA ALA A 686 -4.85 7.70 4.79
C ALA A 686 -4.24 6.97 6.00
N ASP A 687 -5.00 6.09 6.65
CA ASP A 687 -4.64 5.48 7.94
C ASP A 687 -4.08 4.05 7.78
N ILE A 688 -3.79 3.60 6.55
CA ILE A 688 -3.46 2.19 6.25
C ILE A 688 -2.27 1.62 7.01
N LYS A 689 -1.36 2.48 7.48
CA LYS A 689 -0.16 2.12 8.25
C LYS A 689 -0.35 2.15 9.76
N GLY A 690 -1.46 2.70 10.28
CA GLY A 690 -1.70 2.81 11.72
C GLY A 690 -1.98 1.45 12.36
N GLY A 691 -1.52 1.28 13.60
CA GLY A 691 -1.79 0.12 14.45
C GLY A 691 -3.28 -0.15 14.64
N THR A 692 -3.64 -1.42 14.85
CA THR A 692 -5.03 -1.87 15.05
C THR A 692 -5.15 -2.76 16.26
N LEU A 693 -6.32 -2.79 16.89
CA LEU A 693 -6.63 -3.80 17.90
C LEU A 693 -6.96 -5.14 17.24
N ILE A 694 -6.46 -6.21 17.82
CA ILE A 694 -6.70 -7.60 17.44
C ILE A 694 -7.03 -8.43 18.69
N ASP A 695 -7.68 -9.57 18.48
CA ASP A 695 -7.67 -10.65 19.47
C ASP A 695 -6.49 -11.57 19.17
N TYR A 696 -5.65 -11.80 20.18
CA TYR A 696 -4.58 -12.78 20.13
C TYR A 696 -4.67 -13.66 21.37
N GLU A 697 -5.12 -14.90 21.17
CA GLU A 697 -5.31 -15.90 22.24
C GLU A 697 -6.32 -15.47 23.32
N GLY A 698 -7.40 -14.79 22.93
CA GLY A 698 -8.46 -14.32 23.84
C GLY A 698 -8.12 -13.03 24.59
N SER A 699 -6.95 -12.45 24.32
CA SER A 699 -6.50 -11.18 24.88
C SER A 699 -6.44 -10.12 23.80
N ILE A 700 -6.99 -8.93 24.10
CA ILE A 700 -6.90 -7.79 23.19
C ILE A 700 -5.46 -7.27 23.15
N ARG A 701 -4.92 -7.07 21.94
CA ARG A 701 -3.56 -6.56 21.73
C ARG A 701 -3.53 -5.51 20.63
N LEU A 702 -2.60 -4.56 20.75
CA LEU A 702 -2.28 -3.63 19.68
C LEU A 702 -1.28 -4.29 18.72
N LEU A 703 -1.68 -4.45 17.47
CA LEU A 703 -0.83 -4.90 16.38
C LEU A 703 -0.31 -3.69 15.60
N GLU A 704 1.01 -3.51 15.61
CA GLU A 704 1.71 -2.49 14.82
C GLU A 704 2.31 -3.08 13.55
N ILE A 705 2.45 -2.27 12.49
CA ILE A 705 2.98 -2.72 11.20
C ILE A 705 4.39 -3.34 11.31
N ALA A 706 5.19 -2.90 12.28
CA ALA A 706 6.53 -3.42 12.53
C ALA A 706 6.54 -4.88 13.04
N GLN A 707 5.43 -5.33 13.63
CA GLN A 707 5.27 -6.70 14.14
C GLN A 707 4.68 -7.64 13.07
N VAL A 708 4.19 -7.08 11.96
CA VAL A 708 3.54 -7.84 10.89
C VAL A 708 4.61 -8.52 10.04
N PRO A 709 4.57 -9.86 9.89
CA PRO A 709 5.45 -10.56 8.97
C PRO A 709 5.36 -9.95 7.57
N SER A 710 6.50 -9.82 6.89
CA SER A 710 6.63 -9.07 5.62
C SER A 710 5.61 -9.48 4.55
N GLU A 711 5.18 -10.73 4.59
CA GLU A 711 4.17 -11.35 3.73
C GLU A 711 2.72 -10.94 3.96
N HIS A 712 2.41 -10.54 5.19
CA HIS A 712 1.06 -10.15 5.62
C HIS A 712 0.90 -8.63 5.73
N VAL A 713 1.91 -7.85 5.34
CA VAL A 713 1.86 -6.38 5.37
C VAL A 713 0.71 -5.83 4.53
N GLU A 714 0.42 -6.42 3.37
CA GLU A 714 -0.72 -5.99 2.52
C GLU A 714 -2.08 -6.40 3.10
N ASP A 715 -2.12 -7.51 3.85
CA ASP A 715 -3.31 -7.91 4.61
C ASP A 715 -3.60 -6.92 5.74
N PHE A 716 -2.56 -6.50 6.47
CA PHE A 716 -2.64 -5.47 7.52
C PHE A 716 -3.12 -4.11 6.99
N LYS A 717 -2.64 -3.71 5.80
CA LYS A 717 -3.06 -2.46 5.14
C LYS A 717 -4.49 -2.54 4.59
N SER A 718 -5.07 -3.73 4.45
CA SER A 718 -6.41 -3.92 3.91
C SER A 718 -7.47 -3.42 4.89
N VAL A 719 -8.10 -2.31 4.55
CA VAL A 719 -9.25 -1.71 5.28
C VAL A 719 -10.45 -2.68 5.38
N ARG A 720 -10.52 -3.68 4.50
CA ARG A 720 -11.56 -4.72 4.55
C ARG A 720 -11.31 -5.76 5.65
N LYS A 721 -10.05 -6.04 5.97
CA LYS A 721 -9.64 -6.99 7.02
C LYS A 721 -9.58 -6.29 8.37
N PHE A 722 -8.82 -5.20 8.44
CA PHE A 722 -8.68 -4.37 9.64
C PHE A 722 -9.44 -3.07 9.42
N LYS A 723 -10.64 -3.00 10.00
CA LYS A 723 -11.60 -1.90 9.78
C LYS A 723 -11.33 -0.68 10.66
N ILE A 724 -10.66 -0.88 11.79
CA ILE A 724 -10.39 0.14 12.80
C ILE A 724 -8.89 0.40 12.90
N PHE A 725 -8.51 1.52 13.51
CA PHE A 725 -7.13 1.80 13.91
C PHE A 725 -7.09 2.61 15.20
N ASN A 726 -5.97 2.54 15.91
CA ASN A 726 -5.72 3.22 17.17
C ASN A 726 -5.59 4.74 16.96
N THR A 727 -6.37 5.52 17.72
CA THR A 727 -6.30 7.00 17.73
C THR A 727 -5.20 7.55 18.64
N ASN A 728 -4.64 6.69 19.51
CA ASN A 728 -3.77 7.03 20.63
C ASN A 728 -4.43 7.95 21.69
N ASN A 729 -5.76 7.96 21.74
CA ASN A 729 -6.53 8.45 22.88
C ASN A 729 -6.79 7.26 23.82
N LEU A 730 -6.18 7.29 25.00
CA LEU A 730 -6.15 6.16 25.94
C LEU A 730 -6.73 6.58 27.28
N TRP A 731 -7.47 5.70 27.93
CA TRP A 731 -8.03 5.93 29.26
C TRP A 731 -7.49 4.85 30.19
N ILE A 732 -6.82 5.24 31.27
CA ILE A 732 -6.00 4.32 32.07
C ILE A 732 -6.38 4.47 33.54
N ASN A 733 -6.62 3.35 34.22
CA ASN A 733 -6.83 3.32 35.66
C ASN A 733 -5.48 3.44 36.38
N LEU A 734 -5.31 4.49 37.18
CA LEU A 734 -4.05 4.81 37.87
C LEU A 734 -3.69 3.77 38.95
N LYS A 735 -4.68 3.19 39.63
CA LYS A 735 -4.45 2.14 40.63
C LYS A 735 -3.97 0.85 39.98
N ALA A 736 -4.59 0.47 38.86
CA ALA A 736 -4.16 -0.68 38.06
C ALA A 736 -2.75 -0.46 37.49
N LEU A 737 -2.46 0.75 36.99
CA LEU A 737 -1.14 1.10 36.51
C LEU A 737 -0.09 0.92 37.62
N LYS A 738 -0.34 1.45 38.83
CA LYS A 738 0.58 1.30 39.96
C LYS A 738 0.82 -0.18 40.29
N ARG A 739 -0.25 -0.99 40.39
CA ARG A 739 -0.16 -2.44 40.62
C ARG A 739 0.69 -3.15 39.58
N ILE A 740 0.46 -2.87 38.29
CA ILE A 740 1.17 -3.53 37.19
C ILE A 740 2.65 -3.14 37.22
N MET A 741 2.96 -1.87 37.43
CA MET A 741 4.35 -1.39 37.47
C MET A 741 5.15 -1.93 38.67
N GLU A 742 4.52 -2.09 39.83
CA GLU A 742 5.20 -2.55 41.05
C GLU A 742 5.24 -4.08 41.19
N THR A 743 4.23 -4.80 40.70
CA THR A 743 4.03 -6.24 40.98
C THR A 743 4.08 -7.11 39.73
N ASP A 744 3.27 -6.81 38.71
CA ASP A 744 3.03 -7.72 37.59
C ASP A 744 4.10 -7.61 36.48
N GLY A 745 4.73 -6.45 36.36
CA GLY A 745 5.64 -6.08 35.28
C GLY A 745 4.90 -5.66 34.01
N MET A 746 5.52 -4.75 33.23
CA MET A 746 4.95 -4.27 31.97
C MET A 746 5.94 -4.46 30.82
N GLU A 747 5.68 -5.47 30.00
CA GLU A 747 6.49 -5.74 28.81
C GLU A 747 5.78 -5.29 27.53
N LEU A 748 6.24 -4.18 26.96
CA LEU A 748 5.78 -3.66 25.67
C LEU A 748 6.63 -4.21 24.53
N GLU A 749 6.01 -4.39 23.37
CA GLU A 749 6.68 -4.77 22.13
C GLU A 749 7.66 -3.68 21.67
N ILE A 750 8.86 -4.12 21.25
CA ILE A 750 9.94 -3.23 20.83
C ILE A 750 9.72 -2.76 19.39
N ILE A 751 9.74 -1.45 19.19
CA ILE A 751 9.72 -0.82 17.87
C ILE A 751 11.16 -0.45 17.51
N ILE A 752 11.65 -1.04 16.42
CA ILE A 752 12.98 -0.75 15.90
C ILE A 752 12.84 0.33 14.83
N ASN A 753 13.45 1.49 15.06
CA ASN A 753 13.39 2.65 14.18
C ASN A 753 14.79 2.96 13.59
N PRO A 754 15.12 2.44 12.39
CA PRO A 754 16.38 2.75 11.73
C PRO A 754 16.40 4.20 11.23
N LYS A 755 17.49 4.93 11.53
CA LYS A 755 17.73 6.30 11.05
C LYS A 755 19.14 6.45 10.51
N VAL A 756 19.37 7.57 9.83
CA VAL A 756 20.69 8.01 9.36
C VAL A 756 20.97 9.35 10.02
N THR A 757 22.14 9.51 10.63
CA THR A 757 22.57 10.80 11.18
C THR A 757 22.91 11.77 10.05
N ASP A 758 23.00 13.07 10.36
CA ASP A 758 23.39 14.08 9.37
C ASP A 758 24.79 13.82 8.78
N ASP A 759 25.64 13.14 9.55
CA ASP A 759 26.99 12.69 9.17
C ASP A 759 26.98 11.39 8.32
N GLY A 760 25.80 10.90 7.92
CA GLY A 760 25.63 9.73 7.04
C GLY A 760 25.71 8.37 7.73
N GLN A 761 25.84 8.32 9.07
CA GLN A 761 26.00 7.06 9.80
C GLN A 761 24.65 6.40 10.12
N ALA A 762 24.56 5.09 9.91
CA ALA A 762 23.36 4.33 10.21
C ALA A 762 23.23 4.08 11.73
N VAL A 763 22.09 4.49 12.29
CA VAL A 763 21.77 4.35 13.72
C VAL A 763 20.42 3.66 13.90
N VAL A 764 20.21 3.08 15.08
CA VAL A 764 18.97 2.42 15.51
C VAL A 764 18.46 3.09 16.78
N GLN A 765 17.15 3.30 16.82
CA GLN A 765 16.40 3.73 17.99
C GLN A 765 15.45 2.60 18.40
N LEU A 766 15.40 2.31 19.70
CA LEU A 766 14.53 1.29 20.29
C LEU A 766 13.43 2.03 21.07
N GLU A 767 12.21 1.94 20.57
CA GLU A 767 11.06 2.65 21.12
C GLU A 767 9.97 1.66 21.53
N THR A 768 8.98 2.13 22.29
CA THR A 768 7.77 1.37 22.59
C THR A 768 6.54 2.24 22.41
N ALA A 769 5.37 1.61 22.20
CA ALA A 769 4.10 2.31 22.04
C ALA A 769 3.23 2.17 23.29
N ALA A 770 2.70 3.30 23.80
CA ALA A 770 1.81 3.33 24.96
C ALA A 770 0.60 2.38 24.83
N GLY A 771 -0.03 2.34 23.66
CA GLY A 771 -1.18 1.48 23.41
C GLY A 771 -0.88 -0.02 23.48
N ALA A 772 0.37 -0.44 23.35
CA ALA A 772 0.76 -1.85 23.49
C ALA A 772 0.56 -2.38 24.93
N ALA A 773 0.43 -1.48 25.91
CA ALA A 773 0.20 -1.85 27.30
C ALA A 773 -1.17 -2.49 27.55
N ILE A 774 -2.15 -2.29 26.65
CA ILE A 774 -3.54 -2.73 26.80
C ILE A 774 -3.66 -4.21 27.22
N LYS A 775 -2.75 -5.07 26.74
CA LYS A 775 -2.75 -6.52 27.02
C LYS A 775 -2.46 -6.88 28.50
N HIS A 776 -1.92 -5.95 29.28
CA HIS A 776 -1.56 -6.13 30.69
C HIS A 776 -2.66 -5.70 31.67
N PHE A 777 -3.72 -5.06 31.15
CA PHE A 777 -4.80 -4.51 31.97
C PHE A 777 -6.03 -5.43 31.95
N LYS A 778 -6.71 -5.54 33.09
CA LYS A 778 -7.93 -6.33 33.22
C LYS A 778 -9.12 -5.58 32.62
N ASN A 779 -10.07 -6.33 32.08
CA ASN A 779 -11.26 -5.80 31.42
C ASN A 779 -10.95 -4.74 30.34
N ALA A 780 -9.75 -4.81 29.75
CA ALA A 780 -9.31 -3.85 28.77
C ALA A 780 -10.00 -4.12 27.42
N HIS A 781 -10.48 -3.05 26.77
CA HIS A 781 -11.18 -3.15 25.50
C HIS A 781 -11.16 -1.82 24.74
N GLY A 782 -11.53 -1.84 23.47
CA GLY A 782 -11.59 -0.66 22.62
C GLY A 782 -12.98 -0.02 22.57
N ILE A 783 -13.03 1.27 22.23
CA ILE A 783 -14.27 1.98 21.91
C ILE A 783 -14.16 2.53 20.49
N ASN A 784 -15.09 2.17 19.59
CA ASN A 784 -15.12 2.72 18.24
C ASN A 784 -15.77 4.11 18.24
N VAL A 785 -14.94 5.15 18.26
CA VAL A 785 -15.34 6.56 18.31
C VAL A 785 -15.47 7.19 16.92
N PRO A 786 -16.35 8.20 16.77
CA PRO A 786 -16.43 8.96 15.54
C PRO A 786 -15.13 9.71 15.25
N ARG A 787 -14.80 9.87 13.96
CA ARG A 787 -13.55 10.49 13.50
C ARG A 787 -13.34 11.93 14.00
N LYS A 788 -14.40 12.64 14.43
CA LYS A 788 -14.28 13.96 15.08
C LYS A 788 -13.36 13.96 16.30
N ARG A 789 -13.19 12.81 16.99
CA ARG A 789 -12.25 12.65 18.11
C ARG A 789 -10.80 12.37 17.69
N PHE A 790 -10.57 12.20 16.39
CA PHE A 790 -9.27 11.98 15.76
C PHE A 790 -9.01 13.03 14.69
N LEU A 791 -8.54 14.19 15.14
CA LEU A 791 -8.20 15.34 14.31
C LEU A 791 -6.72 15.74 14.52
N PRO A 792 -5.76 14.86 14.12
CA PRO A 792 -4.35 15.16 14.23
C PRO A 792 -3.88 16.13 13.16
N VAL A 793 -3.00 17.07 13.51
CA VAL A 793 -2.35 17.97 12.54
C VAL A 793 -0.93 17.49 12.30
N LYS A 794 -0.65 16.79 11.19
CA LYS A 794 0.69 16.24 10.90
C LYS A 794 1.43 17.01 9.80
N SER A 795 0.71 17.78 9.00
CA SER A 795 1.19 18.52 7.84
C SER A 795 0.53 19.89 7.71
N CYS A 796 1.07 20.74 6.83
CA CYS A 796 0.43 22.02 6.51
C CYS A 796 -0.90 21.86 5.76
N SER A 797 -1.16 20.71 5.11
CA SER A 797 -2.47 20.39 4.54
C SER A 797 -3.52 20.27 5.63
N ASP A 798 -3.18 19.60 6.74
CA ASP A 798 -4.06 19.50 7.91
C ASP A 798 -4.24 20.87 8.57
N LEU A 799 -3.16 21.66 8.66
CA LEU A 799 -3.22 23.01 9.21
C LEU A 799 -4.15 23.93 8.41
N LEU A 800 -4.14 23.83 7.06
CA LEU A 800 -5.05 24.58 6.20
C LEU A 800 -6.52 24.23 6.50
N LEU A 801 -6.81 22.93 6.64
CA LEU A 801 -8.15 22.44 6.98
C LEU A 801 -8.63 23.07 8.31
N ILE A 802 -7.80 23.01 9.35
CA ILE A 802 -8.16 23.53 10.68
C ILE A 802 -8.29 25.06 10.71
N LYS A 803 -7.39 25.77 10.02
CA LYS A 803 -7.42 27.23 9.95
C LYS A 803 -8.61 27.79 9.16
N SER A 804 -9.24 26.96 8.33
CA SER A 804 -10.34 27.40 7.47
C SER A 804 -11.67 27.66 8.19
N ASP A 805 -12.64 28.09 7.41
CA ASP A 805 -14.06 28.29 7.75
C ASP A 805 -14.86 26.98 7.92
N ILE A 806 -14.25 25.81 7.66
CA ILE A 806 -14.84 24.51 7.97
C ILE A 806 -14.99 24.31 9.47
N TYR A 807 -14.05 24.84 10.25
CA TYR A 807 -14.10 24.75 11.71
C TYR A 807 -14.34 26.13 12.32
N SER A 808 -15.28 26.20 13.26
CA SER A 808 -15.39 27.27 14.25
C SER A 808 -14.65 26.86 15.52
N LEU A 809 -14.43 27.83 16.41
CA LEU A 809 -13.84 27.58 17.71
C LEU A 809 -14.84 27.92 18.82
N GLU A 810 -15.13 26.93 19.67
CA GLU A 810 -16.04 27.06 20.81
C GLU A 810 -15.35 26.53 22.06
N HIS A 811 -15.11 27.41 23.03
CA HIS A 811 -14.46 27.06 24.31
C HIS A 811 -13.15 26.26 24.16
N GLY A 812 -12.37 26.54 23.10
CA GLY A 812 -11.12 25.83 22.81
C GLY A 812 -11.31 24.53 22.02
N GLN A 813 -12.53 24.10 21.73
CA GLN A 813 -12.86 22.96 20.88
C GLN A 813 -13.12 23.41 19.43
N LEU A 814 -12.69 22.60 18.48
CA LEU A 814 -13.02 22.82 17.07
C LEU A 814 -14.34 22.14 16.74
N VAL A 815 -15.30 22.92 16.27
CA VAL A 815 -16.63 22.46 15.90
C VAL A 815 -16.78 22.63 14.38
N ILE A 816 -17.35 21.63 13.70
CA ILE A 816 -17.62 21.75 12.27
C ILE A 816 -18.71 22.81 12.08
N ASN A 817 -18.47 23.75 11.18
CA ASN A 817 -19.41 24.82 10.87
C ASN A 817 -20.72 24.23 10.33
N GLU A 818 -21.85 24.60 10.93
CA GLU A 818 -23.19 24.12 10.57
C GLU A 818 -23.58 24.44 9.11
N GLN A 819 -22.96 25.46 8.51
CA GLN A 819 -23.16 25.81 7.10
C GLN A 819 -22.55 24.77 6.13
N ARG A 820 -21.73 23.84 6.63
CA ARG A 820 -21.17 22.76 5.82
C ARG A 820 -22.26 21.72 5.53
N MET A 821 -22.61 21.56 4.25
CA MET A 821 -23.66 20.63 3.80
C MET A 821 -23.36 19.15 4.09
N PHE A 822 -22.09 18.77 4.22
CA PHE A 822 -21.67 17.37 4.44
C PHE A 822 -20.68 17.28 5.60
N GLU A 823 -20.90 16.34 6.53
CA GLU A 823 -20.00 16.12 7.68
C GLU A 823 -18.58 15.67 7.29
N THR A 824 -18.38 15.25 6.04
CA THR A 824 -17.06 14.84 5.55
C THR A 824 -16.15 16.03 5.28
N THR A 825 -14.93 15.97 5.83
CA THR A 825 -13.86 16.93 5.57
C THR A 825 -13.28 16.76 4.15
N PRO A 826 -12.91 17.85 3.45
CA PRO A 826 -12.28 17.78 2.14
C PRO A 826 -10.90 17.13 2.16
N VAL A 827 -10.48 16.58 1.02
CA VAL A 827 -9.12 16.06 0.84
C VAL A 827 -8.21 17.17 0.36
N ILE A 828 -7.28 17.60 1.21
CA ILE A 828 -6.30 18.65 0.90
C ILE A 828 -4.90 18.04 0.72
N LYS A 829 -4.23 18.37 -0.38
CA LYS A 829 -2.86 17.97 -0.68
C LYS A 829 -2.05 19.18 -1.14
N LEU A 830 -1.23 19.70 -0.24
CA LEU A 830 -0.26 20.74 -0.57
C LEU A 830 1.10 20.11 -0.85
N GLY A 831 1.75 20.53 -1.93
CA GLY A 831 3.07 20.05 -2.37
C GLY A 831 4.22 20.54 -1.48
N ASP A 832 5.44 20.17 -1.86
CA ASP A 832 6.63 20.38 -1.02
C ASP A 832 6.93 21.85 -0.69
N HIS A 833 6.53 22.79 -1.55
CA HIS A 833 6.64 24.24 -1.31
C HIS A 833 5.85 24.71 -0.08
N PHE A 834 4.85 23.96 0.38
CA PHE A 834 4.04 24.27 1.56
C PHE A 834 4.46 23.46 2.79
N LYS A 835 5.44 22.56 2.67
CA LYS A 835 5.83 21.62 3.73
C LYS A 835 6.29 22.31 5.01
N LYS A 836 6.92 23.47 4.90
CA LYS A 836 7.44 24.26 6.02
C LYS A 836 6.45 25.37 6.39
N ILE A 837 6.18 25.59 7.69
CA ILE A 837 5.19 26.57 8.16
C ILE A 837 5.47 27.98 7.65
N GLN A 838 6.74 28.41 7.65
CA GLN A 838 7.13 29.72 7.13
C GLN A 838 6.74 29.90 5.66
N GLN A 839 6.93 28.85 4.85
CA GLN A 839 6.55 28.87 3.43
C GLN A 839 5.03 28.80 3.26
N PHE A 840 4.35 27.98 4.06
CA PHE A 840 2.90 27.93 4.10
C PHE A 840 2.29 29.31 4.40
N GLN A 841 2.75 29.98 5.45
CA GLN A 841 2.28 31.32 5.84
C GLN A 841 2.60 32.37 4.78
N LYS A 842 3.81 32.33 4.18
CA LYS A 842 4.19 33.24 3.10
C LYS A 842 3.28 33.11 1.88
N ARG A 843 2.79 31.89 1.61
CA ARG A 843 2.01 31.57 0.40
C ARG A 843 0.52 31.83 0.54
N PHE A 844 -0.01 31.94 1.74
CA PHE A 844 -1.41 32.31 1.97
C PHE A 844 -1.48 33.70 2.60
N LYS A 845 -1.76 34.75 1.80
CA LYS A 845 -1.98 36.10 2.35
C LYS A 845 -3.11 36.11 3.39
N LYS A 846 -4.18 35.36 3.11
CA LYS A 846 -5.22 34.94 4.05
C LYS A 846 -5.64 33.51 3.72
N ILE A 847 -6.15 32.80 4.72
CA ILE A 847 -6.67 31.44 4.53
C ILE A 847 -7.91 31.50 3.63
N PRO A 848 -7.99 30.70 2.55
CA PRO A 848 -9.14 30.70 1.66
C PRO A 848 -10.39 30.14 2.34
N LYS A 849 -11.55 30.58 1.87
CA LYS A 849 -12.85 29.98 2.21
C LYS A 849 -12.98 28.66 1.47
N ILE A 850 -13.17 27.57 2.21
CA ILE A 850 -13.23 26.21 1.66
C ILE A 850 -14.43 25.42 2.18
N ILE A 851 -15.45 26.10 2.72
CA ILE A 851 -16.66 25.45 3.25
C ILE A 851 -17.42 24.59 2.22
N GLU A 852 -17.29 24.88 0.93
CA GLU A 852 -17.90 24.12 -0.18
C GLU A 852 -16.86 23.26 -0.95
N LEU A 853 -15.65 23.07 -0.40
CA LEU A 853 -14.59 22.29 -1.02
C LEU A 853 -14.81 20.78 -0.83
N ASP A 854 -14.44 19.99 -1.84
CA ASP A 854 -14.35 18.53 -1.76
C ASP A 854 -12.90 18.04 -1.88
N HIS A 855 -12.15 18.62 -2.81
CA HIS A 855 -10.77 18.22 -3.10
C HIS A 855 -9.90 19.41 -3.48
N LEU A 856 -8.73 19.53 -2.85
CA LEU A 856 -7.70 20.50 -3.22
C LEU A 856 -6.37 19.80 -3.41
N THR A 857 -5.76 19.96 -4.59
CA THR A 857 -4.36 19.59 -4.82
C THR A 857 -3.60 20.83 -5.32
N VAL A 858 -2.50 21.17 -4.65
CA VAL A 858 -1.64 22.29 -5.04
C VAL A 858 -0.20 21.79 -5.18
N THR A 859 0.40 21.94 -6.34
CA THR A 859 1.76 21.51 -6.65
C THR A 859 2.54 22.67 -7.26
N GLY A 860 3.82 22.80 -6.88
CA GLY A 860 4.72 23.85 -7.38
C GLY A 860 4.67 25.16 -6.61
N ASP A 861 5.28 26.20 -7.18
CA ASP A 861 5.42 27.54 -6.58
C ASP A 861 4.12 28.35 -6.71
N VAL A 862 3.15 28.10 -5.81
CA VAL A 862 1.83 28.74 -5.82
C VAL A 862 1.67 29.68 -4.63
N TYR A 863 1.05 30.85 -4.87
CA TYR A 863 0.64 31.83 -3.85
C TYR A 863 -0.86 32.12 -3.96
N PHE A 864 -1.49 32.38 -2.82
CA PHE A 864 -2.91 32.68 -2.68
C PHE A 864 -3.10 34.09 -2.12
N GLY A 865 -3.88 34.88 -2.85
CA GLY A 865 -4.33 36.20 -2.45
C GLY A 865 -5.28 36.19 -1.24
N ARG A 866 -5.80 37.37 -0.90
CA ARG A 866 -6.80 37.58 0.15
C ARG A 866 -8.18 37.16 -0.35
N ASN A 867 -9.06 36.70 0.55
CA ASN A 867 -10.46 36.40 0.24
C ASN A 867 -10.70 35.40 -0.92
N VAL A 868 -9.75 34.51 -1.17
CA VAL A 868 -9.92 33.43 -2.16
C VAL A 868 -10.98 32.44 -1.67
N THR A 869 -11.82 31.94 -2.58
CA THR A 869 -12.83 30.92 -2.29
C THR A 869 -12.61 29.70 -3.17
N LEU A 870 -12.57 28.51 -2.58
CA LEU A 870 -12.37 27.24 -3.30
C LEU A 870 -13.58 26.33 -3.09
N ARG A 871 -14.13 25.78 -4.19
CA ARG A 871 -15.36 24.98 -4.20
C ARG A 871 -15.20 23.72 -5.05
N GLY A 872 -15.84 22.62 -4.63
CA GLY A 872 -15.78 21.34 -5.34
C GLY A 872 -14.35 20.80 -5.47
N THR A 873 -13.91 20.46 -6.69
CA THR A 873 -12.55 19.96 -6.97
C THR A 873 -11.66 21.03 -7.58
N VAL A 874 -10.63 21.47 -6.86
CA VAL A 874 -9.63 22.44 -7.34
C VAL A 874 -8.25 21.81 -7.41
N ILE A 875 -7.59 21.93 -8.57
CA ILE A 875 -6.22 21.44 -8.78
C ILE A 875 -5.39 22.60 -9.31
N VAL A 876 -4.31 22.96 -8.63
CA VAL A 876 -3.39 24.02 -9.05
C VAL A 876 -2.00 23.44 -9.25
N VAL A 877 -1.43 23.57 -10.44
CA VAL A 877 -0.13 22.99 -10.79
C VAL A 877 0.74 24.05 -11.46
N ALA A 878 1.68 24.60 -10.70
CA ALA A 878 2.82 25.33 -11.24
C ALA A 878 3.94 24.33 -11.55
N ASN A 879 4.39 24.27 -12.80
CA ASN A 879 5.51 23.40 -13.16
C ASN A 879 6.85 23.96 -12.63
N GLU A 880 7.91 23.18 -12.73
CA GLU A 880 9.24 23.61 -12.31
C GLU A 880 9.66 24.91 -13.03
N GLY A 881 10.19 25.87 -12.27
CA GLY A 881 10.52 27.21 -12.77
C GLY A 881 9.32 28.16 -13.00
N GLN A 882 8.09 27.67 -12.92
CA GLN A 882 6.88 28.49 -13.04
C GLN A 882 6.32 28.85 -11.66
N ARG A 883 5.63 29.99 -11.59
CA ARG A 883 4.95 30.46 -10.40
C ARG A 883 3.51 30.85 -10.73
N ILE A 884 2.58 30.59 -9.82
CA ILE A 884 1.18 31.00 -9.96
C ILE A 884 0.77 31.83 -8.74
N ASP A 885 0.45 33.09 -8.98
CA ASP A 885 -0.17 33.99 -8.01
C ASP A 885 -1.70 34.01 -8.24
N ILE A 886 -2.46 33.40 -7.34
CA ILE A 886 -3.92 33.45 -7.37
C ILE A 886 -4.37 34.81 -6.82
N PRO A 887 -5.12 35.62 -7.60
CA PRO A 887 -5.46 36.99 -7.22
C PRO A 887 -6.40 37.06 -6.02
N ASP A 888 -6.41 38.24 -5.38
CA ASP A 888 -7.34 38.55 -4.30
C ASP A 888 -8.80 38.43 -4.80
N GLY A 889 -9.68 37.85 -3.97
CA GLY A 889 -11.10 37.64 -4.25
C GLY A 889 -11.41 36.53 -5.26
N CYS A 890 -10.40 35.82 -5.77
CA CYS A 890 -10.59 34.78 -6.79
C CYS A 890 -11.46 33.62 -6.26
N ILE A 891 -12.41 33.17 -7.09
CA ILE A 891 -13.25 32.01 -6.81
C ILE A 891 -12.88 30.90 -7.79
N LEU A 892 -12.41 29.77 -7.28
CA LEU A 892 -12.11 28.57 -8.06
C LEU A 892 -13.10 27.48 -7.71
N GLU A 893 -13.90 27.05 -8.68
CA GLU A 893 -14.91 26.01 -8.52
C GLU A 893 -14.79 24.96 -9.62
N ASN A 894 -14.48 23.71 -9.25
CA ASN A 894 -14.34 22.60 -10.20
C ASN A 894 -13.36 22.89 -11.35
N ARG A 895 -12.18 23.44 -11.02
CA ARG A 895 -11.16 23.88 -11.99
C ARG A 895 -9.80 23.22 -11.78
N LEU A 896 -9.12 22.97 -12.89
CA LEU A 896 -7.68 22.76 -12.94
C LEU A 896 -7.03 24.05 -13.46
N LEU A 897 -6.11 24.61 -12.68
CA LEU A 897 -5.28 25.76 -13.03
C LEU A 897 -3.83 25.30 -13.19
N SER A 898 -3.23 25.53 -14.36
CA SER A 898 -1.82 25.25 -14.59
C SER A 898 -1.20 26.30 -15.50
N GLY A 899 0.08 26.60 -15.29
CA GLY A 899 0.82 27.59 -16.06
C GLY A 899 1.72 28.47 -15.20
N ASN A 900 2.01 29.67 -15.70
CA ASN A 900 2.83 30.68 -15.05
C ASN A 900 2.05 32.00 -15.03
N LEU A 901 1.80 32.55 -13.84
CA LEU A 901 1.09 33.80 -13.61
C LEU A 901 1.79 34.52 -12.45
N ASN A 902 2.55 35.57 -12.76
CA ASN A 902 3.21 36.41 -11.76
C ASN A 902 2.46 37.74 -11.65
N MET A 903 2.06 38.09 -10.43
CA MET A 903 1.44 39.38 -10.14
C MET A 903 2.44 40.28 -9.41
N THR A 904 2.77 41.42 -10.01
CA THR A 904 3.58 42.48 -9.40
C THR A 904 2.68 43.64 -9.00
N GLU A 905 2.94 44.26 -7.83
CA GLU A 905 2.31 45.54 -7.49
C GLU A 905 2.79 46.61 -8.48
N LEU A 906 1.85 47.40 -8.99
CA LEU A 906 2.11 48.52 -9.91
C LEU A 906 2.49 49.78 -9.15
#